data_AF-A0A7C4V1X1-F1
#
_entry.id   AF-A0A7C4V1X1-F1
#
_cell.length_a   1.000
_cell.length_b   1.000
_cell.length_c   1.000
_cell.angle_alpha   90.00
_cell.angle_beta   90.00
_cell.angle_gamma   90.00
#
_symmetry.space_group_name_H-M   'P 1'
#
loop_
_entity.id
_entity.type
_entity.pdbx_description
1 polymer ?
#
loop_
_entity_poly.entity_id
_entity_poly.type
_entity_poly.pdbx_seq_one_letter_code
_entity_poly.pdbx_strand_id
1 'polypeptide(L)'
;MGVRFYLSCALVVLACSMAQERGQPGHRGVLPNQKESVERQSFSMVIDSCRYPNSASARQAWTPGVPSPPVQAARDGLILPCPFAQKVERFAWDRQFSSDLSSYDSFSVKLQVGNPSAVSYFTLYFGSGEGWYGASFRAGASGSVLLSRSSFVSEGRPSGWNRVDRIRFSVWKGADVDTQVKLNEISAVSSPVVVLRGDSMLPSGHPEADSASAAARRVEGMLSRLGVRFGAVSGEDVMSGVLAGKKVLVIPYSPQMPDQVAEQIAQFASSGGRILAFYSLHSKLAPVLGIEYVKHLPREYEGQFASIRFTGEPVKGAPREVGQRSWNISLVRPSAAKVLAEWYDAAGKPTGYPAVTEGAGGVYMSHILLDDDPDRKALMLLALLGRLWPDAWRQAARSSVAHIGCVLPGLKGYKEAAAQVRAFARQSGRPLPSKDLQAAERYRRLALLNLRNRRYPEALALAGEANKSMSLAMLRAVPSRRGEFRGVWCHSAFGVEGWDWERSCRVLAENGFTDVLPNMLWGGIAYYRSAVLPVHPSVSERGDQIEACVKAAHKYGLKVHVWKVNWNLAGAPPEFVRELRAQGRTQVARDGSPVDWLCPSHPENRKLERDSMLEVVRNYPVDGIHFDYIRYPDGRSCFCEGCRERFQQQCGVRVAKWPDDVISGPFAETFAQWRRDQITRLVEEVSREAKRIRPGILVSAAVFGDYPACRDYVGQDWLIWVQKGLLDFVCPMDYTPDRSVFEGMVRRQLELVGGQIPVYPGIGASWPEVLLPLQVADQILAARRCGAKGFMVFNYDTNLAQAVLPMLHLGATRER
;
A
#
# COMPACT_ATOMS: atom_id res chain seq x y z
N MET A 1 10.74 -12.53 -28.65
CA MET A 1 11.94 -11.69 -28.87
C MET A 1 12.37 -10.87 -27.62
N GLY A 2 11.99 -11.28 -26.41
CA GLY A 2 12.18 -10.48 -25.18
C GLY A 2 13.11 -11.10 -24.12
N VAL A 3 14.29 -11.62 -24.53
CA VAL A 3 15.33 -12.11 -23.58
C VAL A 3 16.74 -11.62 -23.97
N ARG A 4 16.89 -10.80 -25.02
CA ARG A 4 18.22 -10.37 -25.52
C ARG A 4 18.63 -8.91 -25.24
N PHE A 5 17.82 -8.12 -24.54
CA PHE A 5 18.15 -6.69 -24.32
C PHE A 5 18.77 -6.32 -22.96
N TYR A 6 18.95 -7.26 -22.03
CA TYR A 6 19.46 -6.97 -20.67
C TYR A 6 20.89 -7.50 -20.37
N LEU A 7 21.63 -7.92 -21.40
CA LEU A 7 22.96 -8.53 -21.25
C LEU A 7 24.15 -7.58 -21.55
N SER A 8 23.94 -6.28 -21.77
CA SER A 8 25.03 -5.36 -22.17
C SER A 8 25.68 -4.54 -21.04
N CYS A 9 25.31 -4.73 -19.76
CA CYS A 9 25.98 -4.03 -18.64
C CYS A 9 26.93 -4.92 -17.82
N ALA A 10 27.06 -6.20 -18.15
CA ALA A 10 27.88 -7.16 -17.38
C ALA A 10 29.33 -7.32 -17.90
N LEU A 11 29.73 -6.66 -18.99
CA LEU A 11 31.03 -6.85 -19.65
C LEU A 11 32.06 -5.73 -19.43
N VAL A 12 31.72 -4.67 -18.68
CA VAL A 12 32.66 -3.54 -18.42
C VAL A 12 33.33 -3.60 -17.04
N VAL A 13 32.86 -4.47 -16.13
CA VAL A 13 33.39 -4.54 -14.74
C VAL A 13 34.53 -5.57 -14.58
N LEU A 14 34.91 -6.30 -15.63
CA LEU A 14 35.90 -7.40 -15.56
C LEU A 14 37.25 -7.10 -16.23
N ALA A 15 37.50 -5.88 -16.74
CA ALA A 15 38.72 -5.56 -17.49
C ALA A 15 39.73 -4.62 -16.80
N CYS A 16 39.53 -4.21 -15.54
CA CYS A 16 40.47 -3.30 -14.84
C CYS A 16 41.16 -3.88 -13.59
N SER A 17 41.25 -5.22 -13.45
CA SER A 17 41.88 -5.85 -12.28
C SER A 17 43.09 -6.73 -12.63
N MET A 18 43.83 -6.43 -13.70
CA MET A 18 45.14 -7.05 -13.96
C MET A 18 46.09 -6.05 -14.60
N ALA A 19 46.81 -5.28 -13.78
CA ALA A 19 48.16 -4.79 -14.03
C ALA A 19 48.60 -3.88 -12.87
N GLN A 20 49.40 -4.40 -11.94
CA GLN A 20 50.60 -3.78 -11.35
C GLN A 20 50.97 -4.48 -10.03
N GLU A 21 51.79 -5.51 -10.16
CA GLU A 21 52.79 -5.85 -9.15
C GLU A 21 54.14 -5.29 -9.63
N ARG A 22 54.81 -4.49 -8.78
CA ARG A 22 56.26 -4.48 -8.50
C ARG A 22 56.62 -3.19 -7.74
N GLY A 23 57.06 -3.35 -6.49
CA GLY A 23 57.64 -2.29 -5.66
C GLY A 23 57.83 -2.74 -4.21
N GLN A 24 59.09 -2.99 -3.84
CA GLN A 24 59.58 -3.57 -2.58
C GLN A 24 59.44 -2.66 -1.33
N PRO A 25 59.73 -3.19 -0.10
CA PRO A 25 59.19 -2.68 1.16
C PRO A 25 60.12 -1.71 1.90
N GLY A 26 59.55 -0.77 2.68
CA GLY A 26 60.34 0.06 3.59
C GLY A 26 59.53 0.96 4.51
N HIS A 27 59.93 0.94 5.79
CA HIS A 27 59.62 1.86 6.89
C HIS A 27 58.27 1.76 7.64
N ARG A 28 58.37 1.08 8.79
CA ARG A 28 57.58 1.33 10.01
C ARG A 28 57.78 2.79 10.44
N GLY A 29 56.74 3.61 10.31
CA GLY A 29 56.63 4.92 10.92
C GLY A 29 55.41 4.97 11.82
N VAL A 30 55.65 4.98 13.13
CA VAL A 30 54.65 5.32 14.16
C VAL A 30 54.39 6.81 14.07
N LEU A 31 53.15 7.22 13.79
CA LEU A 31 52.72 8.62 13.84
C LEU A 31 51.30 8.73 14.42
N PRO A 32 50.97 9.86 15.07
CA PRO A 32 50.35 9.86 16.38
C PRO A 32 48.83 10.00 16.35
N ASN A 33 48.27 9.63 17.50
CA ASN A 33 46.87 9.69 17.88
C ASN A 33 46.36 11.15 17.89
N GLN A 34 45.93 11.68 16.75
CA GLN A 34 45.11 12.89 16.73
C GLN A 34 43.65 12.51 16.97
N LYS A 35 43.22 12.72 18.22
CA LYS A 35 41.79 12.83 18.57
C LYS A 35 41.21 14.01 17.78
N GLU A 36 40.58 13.74 16.65
CA GLU A 36 39.55 14.63 16.12
C GLU A 36 38.37 14.64 17.09
N SER A 37 38.38 15.60 18.01
CA SER A 37 37.20 16.02 18.76
C SER A 37 36.29 16.83 17.83
N VAL A 38 35.61 16.14 16.92
CA VAL A 38 34.38 16.66 16.31
C VAL A 38 33.27 16.40 17.33
N GLU A 39 32.69 17.47 17.85
CA GLU A 39 31.48 17.41 18.68
C GLU A 39 30.47 16.45 18.06
N ARG A 40 30.25 15.30 18.70
CA ARG A 40 29.12 14.43 18.39
C ARG A 40 27.87 15.14 18.89
N GLN A 41 27.27 16.02 18.08
CA GLN A 41 25.87 16.40 18.30
C GLN A 41 25.06 15.11 18.32
N SER A 42 24.43 14.80 19.46
CA SER A 42 23.56 13.63 19.55
C SER A 42 22.33 13.90 18.68
N PHE A 43 22.12 13.06 17.66
CA PHE A 43 20.92 13.10 16.79
C PHE A 43 19.61 12.74 17.54
N SER A 44 19.67 12.62 18.86
CA SER A 44 18.56 12.24 19.71
C SER A 44 18.77 12.75 21.13
N MET A 45 17.67 13.04 21.81
CA MET A 45 17.61 13.33 23.24
C MET A 45 16.61 12.38 23.89
N VAL A 46 17.03 11.68 24.95
CA VAL A 46 16.11 10.89 25.76
C VAL A 46 15.29 11.86 26.60
N ILE A 47 13.98 11.92 26.33
CA ILE A 47 13.03 12.73 27.10
C ILE A 47 12.73 12.03 28.42
N ASP A 48 12.50 10.72 28.38
CA ASP A 48 12.35 9.87 29.55
C ASP A 48 12.80 8.44 29.22
N SER A 49 13.71 7.90 30.02
CA SER A 49 14.15 6.50 29.90
C SER A 49 13.15 5.50 30.50
N CYS A 50 12.12 6.01 31.17
CA CYS A 50 11.08 5.28 31.89
C CYS A 50 11.63 4.28 32.93
N ARG A 51 12.87 4.47 33.37
CA ARG A 51 13.53 3.63 34.38
C ARG A 51 13.57 4.36 35.71
N TYR A 52 12.86 3.82 36.69
CA TYR A 52 12.78 4.36 38.03
C TYR A 52 13.24 3.30 39.04
N PRO A 53 13.93 3.69 40.12
CA PRO A 53 14.42 2.74 41.11
C PRO A 53 13.28 2.03 41.86
N ASN A 54 12.12 2.69 42.00
CA ASN A 54 10.93 2.14 42.63
C ASN A 54 9.67 2.90 42.18
N SER A 55 8.49 2.34 42.51
CA SER A 55 7.20 2.93 42.14
C SER A 55 6.91 4.28 42.80
N ALA A 56 7.53 4.61 43.93
CA ALA A 56 7.35 5.93 44.55
C ALA A 56 8.00 7.02 43.70
N SER A 57 9.25 6.82 43.26
CA SER A 57 9.94 7.73 42.34
C SER A 57 9.22 7.85 40.99
N ALA A 58 8.67 6.74 40.49
CA ALA A 58 7.87 6.75 39.27
C ALA A 58 6.62 7.63 39.39
N ARG A 59 5.90 7.55 40.52
CA ARG A 59 4.69 8.35 40.80
C ARG A 59 4.96 9.82 41.07
N GLN A 60 6.17 10.17 41.55
CA GLN A 60 6.60 11.56 41.65
C GLN A 60 6.85 12.17 40.26
N ALA A 61 7.31 11.35 39.32
CA ALA A 61 7.66 11.78 37.97
C ALA A 61 6.46 11.80 37.01
N TRP A 62 5.53 10.86 37.16
CA TRP A 62 4.32 10.74 36.35
C TRP A 62 3.07 10.75 37.23
N THR A 63 2.26 11.80 37.10
CA THR A 63 1.01 11.97 37.82
C THR A 63 -0.17 11.49 36.99
N PRO A 64 -1.10 10.68 37.54
CA PRO A 64 -2.28 10.25 36.80
C PRO A 64 -3.20 11.43 36.44
N GLY A 65 -3.65 11.48 35.19
CA GLY A 65 -4.74 12.36 34.71
C GLY A 65 -6.10 11.66 34.79
N VAL A 66 -7.10 12.18 34.06
CA VAL A 66 -8.46 11.61 33.78
C VAL A 66 -8.58 10.13 34.19
N PRO A 67 -9.49 9.75 35.10
CA PRO A 67 -9.22 8.87 36.26
C PRO A 67 -8.28 7.69 35.93
N SER A 68 -6.99 7.92 36.07
CA SER A 68 -5.94 6.94 35.74
C SER A 68 -5.34 6.31 36.99
N PRO A 69 -5.02 5.00 36.97
CA PRO A 69 -4.30 4.37 38.07
C PRO A 69 -2.88 4.94 38.24
N PRO A 70 -2.29 4.85 39.44
CA PRO A 70 -0.88 5.23 39.62
C PRO A 70 0.05 4.31 38.81
N VAL A 71 1.10 4.91 38.24
CA VAL A 71 2.15 4.18 37.54
C VAL A 71 2.93 3.25 38.50
N GLN A 72 3.57 2.23 37.93
CA GLN A 72 4.42 1.30 38.66
C GLN A 72 5.79 1.15 37.98
N ALA A 73 6.87 1.14 38.76
CA ALA A 73 8.20 0.90 38.21
C ALA A 73 8.39 -0.58 37.86
N ALA A 74 9.10 -0.85 36.75
CA ALA A 74 9.55 -2.18 36.37
C ALA A 74 11.03 -2.15 35.97
N ARG A 75 11.67 -3.32 35.93
CA ARG A 75 13.12 -3.49 35.67
C ARG A 75 13.62 -2.74 34.42
N ASP A 76 12.78 -2.65 33.38
CA ASP A 76 13.13 -2.03 32.09
C ASP A 76 12.01 -1.12 31.55
N GLY A 77 11.28 -0.42 32.43
CA GLY A 77 10.26 0.54 32.00
C GLY A 77 9.27 0.94 33.09
N LEU A 78 8.25 1.66 32.66
CA LEU A 78 7.17 2.19 33.47
C LEU A 78 5.86 1.48 33.08
N ILE A 79 5.19 0.86 34.04
CA ILE A 79 3.89 0.21 33.84
C ILE A 79 2.78 1.25 34.02
N LEU A 80 1.91 1.32 33.02
CA LEU A 80 0.70 2.12 32.94
C LEU A 80 -0.51 1.17 32.98
N PRO A 81 -1.16 0.99 34.15
CA PRO A 81 -2.33 0.11 34.26
C PRO A 81 -3.53 0.70 33.53
N CYS A 82 -4.24 -0.12 32.76
CA CYS A 82 -5.38 0.29 31.92
C CYS A 82 -6.61 -0.59 32.20
N PRO A 83 -7.40 -0.29 33.26
CA PRO A 83 -8.56 -1.09 33.64
C PRO A 83 -9.80 -0.77 32.76
N PHE A 84 -9.73 -1.13 31.47
CA PHE A 84 -10.78 -0.82 30.49
C PHE A 84 -12.11 -1.56 30.73
N ALA A 85 -12.14 -2.62 31.55
CA ALA A 85 -13.39 -3.26 31.95
C ALA A 85 -14.34 -2.30 32.71
N GLN A 86 -13.80 -1.20 33.27
CA GLN A 86 -14.56 -0.17 33.97
C GLN A 86 -15.30 0.82 33.04
N LYS A 87 -15.35 0.55 31.72
CA LYS A 87 -15.99 1.40 30.70
C LYS A 87 -15.44 2.84 30.62
N VAL A 88 -14.20 3.05 31.03
CA VAL A 88 -13.48 4.32 30.80
C VAL A 88 -12.89 4.33 29.40
N GLU A 89 -13.12 5.38 28.62
CA GLU A 89 -12.67 5.45 27.22
C GLU A 89 -11.15 5.70 27.08
N ARG A 90 -10.53 6.31 28.08
CA ARG A 90 -9.11 6.70 28.05
C ARG A 90 -8.48 6.81 29.43
N PHE A 91 -7.24 6.35 29.53
CA PHE A 91 -6.33 6.64 30.64
C PHE A 91 -5.17 7.51 30.17
N ALA A 92 -4.72 8.45 31.01
CA ALA A 92 -3.66 9.40 30.71
C ALA A 92 -2.77 9.67 31.92
N TRP A 93 -1.48 9.89 31.67
CA TRP A 93 -0.50 10.26 32.68
C TRP A 93 0.29 11.47 32.21
N ASP A 94 0.56 12.37 33.15
CA ASP A 94 1.23 13.65 32.91
C ASP A 94 2.58 13.68 33.61
N ARG A 95 3.53 14.38 33.01
CA ARG A 95 4.88 14.59 33.55
C ARG A 95 5.28 16.04 33.35
N GLN A 96 5.84 16.66 34.39
CA GLN A 96 6.52 17.94 34.27
C GLN A 96 7.83 17.76 33.48
N PHE A 97 8.06 18.63 32.52
CA PHE A 97 9.22 18.57 31.63
C PHE A 97 9.69 20.00 31.33
N SER A 98 10.91 20.22 30.88
CA SER A 98 11.29 21.56 30.42
C SER A 98 12.43 21.42 29.44
N SER A 99 12.15 21.67 28.16
CA SER A 99 13.18 21.61 27.13
C SER A 99 12.77 22.36 25.87
N ASP A 100 13.80 22.79 25.14
CA ASP A 100 13.66 23.27 23.77
C ASP A 100 13.64 22.07 22.82
N LEU A 101 12.47 21.78 22.26
CA LEU A 101 12.26 20.72 21.27
C LEU A 101 12.22 21.25 19.83
N SER A 102 12.50 22.54 19.60
CA SER A 102 12.34 23.20 18.30
C SER A 102 13.23 22.64 17.19
N SER A 103 14.38 22.05 17.52
CA SER A 103 15.32 21.46 16.55
C SER A 103 15.02 19.98 16.19
N TYR A 104 14.06 19.34 16.87
CA TYR A 104 13.70 17.95 16.63
C TYR A 104 12.52 17.85 15.65
N ASP A 105 12.58 16.86 14.76
CA ASP A 105 11.57 16.62 13.71
C ASP A 105 10.73 15.38 13.96
N SER A 106 11.12 14.53 14.91
CA SER A 106 10.40 13.29 15.20
C SER A 106 10.53 12.90 16.68
N PHE A 107 9.61 12.06 17.16
CA PHE A 107 9.59 11.54 18.53
C PHE A 107 9.39 10.03 18.53
N SER A 108 10.32 9.30 19.14
CA SER A 108 10.26 7.85 19.27
C SER A 108 9.62 7.46 20.61
N VAL A 109 8.62 6.59 20.56
CA VAL A 109 8.00 5.96 21.72
C VAL A 109 8.26 4.46 21.67
N LYS A 110 8.95 3.91 22.68
CA LYS A 110 9.17 2.48 22.82
C LYS A 110 8.24 1.92 23.88
N LEU A 111 7.44 0.92 23.54
CA LEU A 111 6.45 0.35 24.46
C LEU A 111 6.17 -1.14 24.23
N GLN A 112 5.49 -1.74 25.20
CA GLN A 112 4.91 -3.09 25.14
C GLN A 112 3.47 -3.05 25.65
N VAL A 113 2.57 -3.77 24.99
CA VAL A 113 1.14 -3.84 25.32
C VAL A 113 0.82 -5.25 25.76
N GLY A 114 0.33 -5.42 26.99
CA GLY A 114 0.00 -6.74 27.54
C GLY A 114 -1.10 -7.45 26.75
N ASN A 115 -2.16 -6.71 26.40
CA ASN A 115 -3.24 -7.18 25.54
C ASN A 115 -3.51 -6.15 24.43
N PRO A 116 -2.98 -6.33 23.21
CA PRO A 116 -3.16 -5.39 22.12
C PRO A 116 -4.63 -5.13 21.73
N SER A 117 -5.53 -6.12 21.88
CA SER A 117 -6.95 -5.92 21.51
C SER A 117 -7.68 -5.00 22.48
N ALA A 118 -7.17 -4.82 23.70
CA ALA A 118 -7.73 -3.90 24.68
C ALA A 118 -7.45 -2.43 24.36
N VAL A 119 -6.49 -2.13 23.47
CA VAL A 119 -6.08 -0.77 23.12
C VAL A 119 -6.44 -0.47 21.67
N SER A 120 -7.16 0.62 21.43
CA SER A 120 -7.47 1.09 20.07
C SER A 120 -6.30 1.88 19.48
N TYR A 121 -5.79 2.85 20.23
CA TYR A 121 -4.65 3.70 19.87
C TYR A 121 -4.07 4.41 21.11
N PHE A 122 -2.98 5.13 20.91
CA PHE A 122 -2.27 5.94 21.90
C PHE A 122 -2.25 7.40 21.45
N THR A 123 -2.01 8.32 22.39
CA THR A 123 -1.69 9.71 22.05
C THR A 123 -0.51 10.20 22.89
N LEU A 124 0.51 10.77 22.24
CA LEU A 124 1.60 11.49 22.89
C LEU A 124 1.33 12.98 22.76
N TYR A 125 1.46 13.69 23.88
CA TYR A 125 1.23 15.13 23.98
C TYR A 125 2.45 15.85 24.54
N PHE A 126 2.76 17.00 23.97
CA PHE A 126 3.72 17.97 24.49
C PHE A 126 2.99 19.26 24.82
N GLY A 127 2.93 19.62 26.11
CA GLY A 127 2.32 20.87 26.54
C GLY A 127 3.33 22.01 26.51
N SER A 128 2.87 23.18 26.08
CA SER A 128 3.66 24.39 26.02
C SER A 128 2.77 25.59 26.34
N GLY A 129 2.98 26.21 27.50
CA GLY A 129 2.14 27.31 27.97
C GLY A 129 0.67 26.90 28.08
N GLU A 130 -0.22 27.57 27.37
CA GLU A 130 -1.68 27.35 27.44
C GLU A 130 -2.20 26.28 26.47
N GLY A 131 -1.33 25.65 25.66
CA GLY A 131 -1.74 24.66 24.68
C GLY A 131 -0.95 23.36 24.73
N TRP A 132 -1.29 22.47 23.79
CA TRP A 132 -0.68 21.17 23.61
C TRP A 132 -0.44 20.88 22.13
N TYR A 133 0.58 20.10 21.86
CA TYR A 133 0.78 19.41 20.60
C TYR A 133 0.47 17.93 20.82
N GLY A 134 -0.54 17.37 20.15
CA GLY A 134 -0.97 15.97 20.32
C GLY A 134 -0.85 15.15 19.04
N ALA A 135 -0.22 13.96 19.12
CA ALA A 135 -0.13 13.01 18.01
C ALA A 135 -0.66 11.63 18.42
N SER A 136 -1.66 11.13 17.70
CA SER A 136 -2.23 9.81 17.91
C SER A 136 -1.52 8.75 17.06
N PHE A 137 -1.33 7.55 17.62
CA PHE A 137 -0.63 6.47 16.94
C PHE A 137 -1.08 5.09 17.40
N ARG A 138 -0.77 4.06 16.60
CA ARG A 138 -1.01 2.65 16.96
C ARG A 138 0.31 1.93 17.17
N ALA A 139 0.31 0.93 18.04
CA ALA A 139 1.46 0.08 18.28
C ALA A 139 1.02 -1.39 18.38
N GLY A 140 1.89 -2.30 17.93
CA GLY A 140 1.71 -3.74 18.15
C GLY A 140 2.03 -4.15 19.59
N ALA A 141 2.13 -5.45 19.85
CA ALA A 141 2.40 -5.99 21.19
C ALA A 141 3.73 -5.49 21.80
N SER A 142 4.75 -5.24 20.98
CA SER A 142 5.99 -4.59 21.40
C SER A 142 6.66 -3.91 20.21
N GLY A 143 7.20 -2.71 20.42
CA GLY A 143 7.95 -2.02 19.37
C GLY A 143 8.37 -0.61 19.74
N SER A 144 8.99 0.06 18.77
CA SER A 144 9.23 1.50 18.79
C SER A 144 8.42 2.12 17.65
N VAL A 145 7.68 3.18 17.96
CA VAL A 145 6.91 3.97 17.01
C VAL A 145 7.59 5.32 16.88
N LEU A 146 7.87 5.76 15.65
CA LEU A 146 8.42 7.07 15.36
C LEU A 146 7.30 7.98 14.87
N LEU A 147 7.05 9.07 15.58
CA LEU A 147 6.03 10.07 15.26
C LEU A 147 6.71 11.27 14.62
N SER A 148 6.29 11.65 13.42
CA SER A 148 6.78 12.88 12.80
C SER A 148 6.23 14.10 13.52
N ARG A 149 6.98 15.19 13.60
CA ARG A 149 6.50 16.44 14.19
C ARG A 149 5.26 16.98 13.47
N SER A 150 5.20 16.82 12.15
CA SER A 150 4.02 17.15 11.35
C SER A 150 2.75 16.34 11.67
N SER A 151 2.84 15.25 12.45
CA SER A 151 1.64 14.51 12.90
C SER A 151 1.04 15.04 14.19
N PHE A 152 1.68 16.04 14.82
CA PHE A 152 1.17 16.68 16.01
C PHE A 152 0.22 17.81 15.64
N VAL A 153 -0.98 17.77 16.21
CA VAL A 153 -2.00 18.81 16.05
C VAL A 153 -2.00 19.70 17.28
N SER A 154 -2.06 21.01 17.06
CA SER A 154 -2.20 22.00 18.13
C SER A 154 -3.59 21.95 18.75
N GLU A 155 -3.66 21.79 20.06
CA GLU A 155 -4.85 21.94 20.89
C GLU A 155 -4.68 23.17 21.78
N GLY A 156 -5.61 24.13 21.71
CA GLY A 156 -5.47 25.42 22.39
C GLY A 156 -4.44 26.32 21.72
N ARG A 157 -3.65 27.06 22.51
CA ARG A 157 -2.66 28.03 22.02
C ARG A 157 -1.28 27.71 22.59
N PRO A 158 -0.57 26.72 22.04
CA PRO A 158 0.75 26.36 22.54
C PRO A 158 1.74 27.50 22.33
N SER A 159 2.62 27.73 23.32
CA SER A 159 3.61 28.81 23.29
C SER A 159 4.83 28.54 22.39
N GLY A 160 4.87 27.37 21.73
CA GLY A 160 5.93 26.97 20.81
C GLY A 160 6.79 25.79 21.30
N TRP A 161 7.37 25.07 20.35
CA TRP A 161 8.22 23.90 20.63
C TRP A 161 9.51 24.22 21.37
N ASN A 162 9.94 25.49 21.41
CA ASN A 162 11.07 25.96 22.20
C ASN A 162 10.77 26.10 23.70
N ARG A 163 9.52 25.91 24.12
CA ARG A 163 9.07 26.05 25.50
C ARG A 163 8.13 24.91 25.91
N VAL A 164 8.53 23.67 25.66
CA VAL A 164 7.72 22.51 26.09
C VAL A 164 7.96 22.30 27.58
N ASP A 165 6.87 22.36 28.36
CA ASP A 165 6.89 22.36 29.83
C ASP A 165 6.23 21.13 30.47
N ARG A 166 5.60 20.26 29.67
CA ARG A 166 4.95 19.05 30.16
C ARG A 166 4.73 18.03 29.06
N ILE A 167 4.54 16.79 29.47
CA ILE A 167 4.26 15.66 28.59
C ILE A 167 3.01 14.96 29.09
N ARG A 168 2.15 14.51 28.18
CA ARG A 168 1.05 13.60 28.49
C ARG A 168 1.11 12.37 27.60
N PHE A 169 0.93 11.20 28.19
CA PHE A 169 0.80 9.94 27.46
C PHE A 169 -0.57 9.35 27.72
N SER A 170 -1.32 9.05 26.66
CA SER A 170 -2.68 8.53 26.75
C SER A 170 -2.84 7.18 26.04
N VAL A 171 -3.66 6.31 26.63
CA VAL A 171 -4.03 4.99 26.10
C VAL A 171 -5.55 4.95 25.94
N TRP A 172 -6.03 4.65 24.73
CA TRP A 172 -7.46 4.66 24.40
C TRP A 172 -8.03 3.25 24.29
N LYS A 173 -9.25 3.07 24.79
CA LYS A 173 -9.93 1.78 24.86
C LYS A 173 -10.20 1.21 23.46
N GLY A 174 -9.87 -0.07 23.27
CA GLY A 174 -10.25 -0.86 22.10
C GLY A 174 -11.29 -1.94 22.40
N ALA A 175 -11.23 -2.53 23.60
CA ALA A 175 -12.20 -3.50 24.09
C ALA A 175 -12.38 -3.35 25.61
N ASP A 176 -13.51 -3.81 26.14
CA ASP A 176 -13.80 -3.82 27.57
C ASP A 176 -13.04 -4.95 28.31
N VAL A 177 -11.70 -4.95 28.17
CA VAL A 177 -10.79 -5.93 28.77
C VAL A 177 -9.61 -5.20 29.39
N ASP A 178 -9.31 -5.49 30.65
CA ASP A 178 -8.17 -4.88 31.34
C ASP A 178 -6.83 -5.21 30.68
N THR A 179 -5.92 -4.26 30.73
CA THR A 179 -4.56 -4.45 30.24
C THR A 179 -3.55 -3.57 30.98
N GLN A 180 -2.29 -3.69 30.60
CA GLN A 180 -1.22 -2.80 31.03
C GLN A 180 -0.30 -2.50 29.85
N VAL A 181 0.22 -1.27 29.84
CA VAL A 181 1.20 -0.82 28.87
C VAL A 181 2.51 -0.58 29.60
N LYS A 182 3.60 -1.21 29.15
CA LYS A 182 4.94 -0.92 29.64
C LYS A 182 5.60 0.07 28.70
N LEU A 183 5.75 1.32 29.13
CA LEU A 183 6.50 2.35 28.42
C LEU A 183 7.99 2.17 28.73
N ASN A 184 8.82 2.03 27.70
CA ASN A 184 10.25 1.75 27.85
C ASN A 184 11.13 2.98 27.62
N GLU A 185 10.72 3.90 26.75
CA GLU A 185 11.49 5.12 26.43
C GLU A 185 10.64 6.10 25.61
N ILE A 186 10.80 7.40 25.87
CA ILE A 186 10.39 8.49 25.00
C ILE A 186 11.64 9.28 24.63
N SER A 187 11.87 9.50 23.33
CA SER A 187 13.06 10.20 22.82
C SER A 187 12.69 11.17 21.70
N ALA A 188 13.27 12.37 21.71
CA ALA A 188 13.25 13.29 20.58
C ALA A 188 14.35 12.93 19.59
N VAL A 189 14.09 13.02 18.30
CA VAL A 189 15.01 12.63 17.21
C VAL A 189 15.15 13.78 16.22
N SER A 190 16.41 14.05 15.85
CA SER A 190 16.77 15.03 14.84
C SER A 190 17.38 14.31 13.65
N SER A 191 16.65 14.32 12.55
CA SER A 191 17.01 13.76 11.26
C SER A 191 17.79 14.78 10.44
N PRO A 192 18.84 14.35 9.71
CA PRO A 192 19.59 15.25 8.83
C PRO A 192 18.82 15.64 7.56
N VAL A 193 17.83 14.85 7.16
CA VAL A 193 16.93 15.14 6.04
C VAL A 193 15.55 15.44 6.59
N VAL A 194 14.90 16.47 6.07
CA VAL A 194 13.49 16.77 6.38
C VAL A 194 12.69 16.95 5.09
N VAL A 195 11.43 16.49 5.11
CA VAL A 195 10.49 16.59 3.98
C VAL A 195 9.42 17.62 4.33
N LEU A 196 9.27 18.65 3.49
CA LEU A 196 8.24 19.68 3.68
C LEU A 196 6.87 19.16 3.25
N ARG A 197 5.89 19.27 4.13
CA ARG A 197 4.47 18.99 3.88
C ARG A 197 3.81 20.20 3.23
N GLY A 198 3.80 20.25 1.90
CA GLY A 198 3.18 21.34 1.12
C GLY A 198 1.69 21.54 1.44
N ASP A 199 0.99 20.44 1.76
CA ASP A 199 -0.41 20.41 2.17
C ASP A 199 -0.66 21.22 3.46
N SER A 200 0.33 21.32 4.35
CA SER A 200 0.20 22.06 5.62
C SER A 200 0.13 23.58 5.47
N MET A 201 0.46 24.11 4.30
CA MET A 201 0.46 25.56 4.01
C MET A 201 -0.78 25.99 3.22
N LEU A 202 -1.67 25.04 2.90
CA LEU A 202 -2.86 25.29 2.09
C LEU A 202 -4.10 25.48 2.99
N PRO A 203 -5.06 26.31 2.57
CA PRO A 203 -6.33 26.42 3.26
C PRO A 203 -7.10 25.09 3.18
N SER A 204 -7.97 24.85 4.17
CA SER A 204 -8.83 23.67 4.19
C SER A 204 -9.70 23.60 2.93
N GLY A 205 -9.79 22.43 2.30
CA GLY A 205 -10.54 22.22 1.06
C GLY A 205 -9.84 22.68 -0.23
N HIS A 206 -8.57 23.08 -0.17
CA HIS A 206 -7.83 23.49 -1.37
C HIS A 206 -7.70 22.33 -2.38
N PRO A 207 -7.98 22.53 -3.69
CA PRO A 207 -7.98 21.46 -4.70
C PRO A 207 -6.64 20.70 -4.82
N GLU A 208 -5.54 21.35 -4.48
CA GLU A 208 -4.20 20.76 -4.59
C GLU A 208 -3.68 20.09 -3.30
N ALA A 209 -4.45 20.13 -2.20
CA ALA A 209 -4.02 19.56 -0.92
C ALA A 209 -3.69 18.07 -1.03
N ASP A 210 -4.56 17.29 -1.71
CA ASP A 210 -4.34 15.86 -1.91
C ASP A 210 -3.09 15.57 -2.76
N SER A 211 -2.83 16.39 -3.77
CA SER A 211 -1.66 16.26 -4.63
C SER A 211 -0.37 16.56 -3.87
N ALA A 212 -0.34 17.61 -3.05
CA ALA A 212 0.79 17.93 -2.19
C ALA A 212 1.05 16.86 -1.12
N SER A 213 -0.02 16.36 -0.50
CA SER A 213 0.05 15.27 0.48
C SER A 213 0.57 13.98 -0.16
N ALA A 214 0.09 13.63 -1.36
CA ALA A 214 0.54 12.45 -2.11
C ALA A 214 2.01 12.56 -2.52
N ALA A 215 2.46 13.72 -3.00
CA ALA A 215 3.86 13.96 -3.36
C ALA A 215 4.79 13.80 -2.14
N ALA A 216 4.40 14.33 -0.98
CA ALA A 216 5.16 14.16 0.25
C ALA A 216 5.24 12.68 0.69
N ARG A 217 4.09 11.99 0.79
CA ARG A 217 4.04 10.57 1.16
C ARG A 217 4.89 9.70 0.22
N ARG A 218 4.92 10.01 -1.08
CA ARG A 218 5.73 9.30 -2.06
C ARG A 218 7.23 9.42 -1.76
N VAL A 219 7.72 10.64 -1.50
CA VAL A 219 9.12 10.89 -1.14
C VAL A 219 9.46 10.24 0.20
N GLU A 220 8.61 10.40 1.21
CA GLU A 220 8.76 9.77 2.54
C GLU A 220 8.85 8.24 2.41
N GLY A 221 7.98 7.62 1.60
CA GLY A 221 7.99 6.19 1.31
C GLY A 221 9.29 5.74 0.62
N MET A 222 9.82 6.53 -0.32
CA MET A 222 11.13 6.24 -0.93
C MET A 222 12.26 6.31 0.08
N LEU A 223 12.33 7.36 0.90
CA LEU A 223 13.37 7.52 1.93
C LEU A 223 13.33 6.38 2.96
N SER A 224 12.13 6.01 3.40
CA SER A 224 11.90 4.89 4.32
C SER A 224 12.39 3.57 3.72
N ARG A 225 12.02 3.25 2.47
CA ARG A 225 12.49 2.03 1.76
C ARG A 225 14.01 2.00 1.61
N LEU A 226 14.62 3.17 1.38
CA LEU A 226 16.08 3.30 1.28
C LEU A 226 16.76 3.24 2.64
N GLY A 227 16.03 3.37 3.76
CA GLY A 227 16.60 3.46 5.10
C GLY A 227 17.40 4.74 5.35
N VAL A 228 17.07 5.82 4.64
CA VAL A 228 17.60 7.16 4.90
C VAL A 228 16.76 7.78 6.02
N ARG A 229 17.39 8.25 7.09
CA ARG A 229 16.67 8.91 8.19
C ARG A 229 16.13 10.25 7.74
N PHE A 230 14.83 10.46 7.95
CA PHE A 230 14.15 11.71 7.64
C PHE A 230 13.07 12.02 8.69
N GLY A 231 12.69 13.29 8.78
CA GLY A 231 11.46 13.74 9.43
C GLY A 231 10.55 14.48 8.44
N ALA A 232 9.27 14.63 8.75
CA ALA A 232 8.37 15.48 7.98
C ALA A 232 7.98 16.73 8.79
N VAL A 233 7.99 17.88 8.12
CA VAL A 233 7.82 19.21 8.75
C VAL A 233 6.75 20.01 8.02
N SER A 234 5.98 20.79 8.77
CA SER A 234 5.00 21.74 8.24
C SER A 234 5.59 23.13 7.97
N GLY A 235 4.83 24.02 7.35
CA GLY A 235 5.21 25.45 7.25
C GLY A 235 5.40 26.11 8.62
N GLU A 236 4.56 25.78 9.61
CA GLU A 236 4.67 26.25 10.99
C GLU A 236 5.98 25.77 11.65
N ASP A 237 6.35 24.50 11.42
CA ASP A 237 7.60 23.95 11.95
C ASP A 237 8.82 24.68 11.38
N VAL A 238 8.81 25.03 10.09
CA VAL A 238 9.86 25.85 9.47
C VAL A 238 9.97 27.20 10.16
N MET A 239 8.85 27.88 10.41
CA MET A 239 8.83 29.17 11.11
C MET A 239 9.33 29.06 12.55
N SER A 240 9.16 27.92 13.19
CA SER A 240 9.64 27.66 14.54
C SER A 240 11.13 27.29 14.66
N GLY A 241 11.87 27.27 13.54
CA GLY A 241 13.32 27.01 13.54
C GLY A 241 13.74 25.55 13.38
N VAL A 242 12.84 24.65 12.97
CA VAL A 242 13.15 23.20 12.83
C VAL A 242 14.28 22.89 11.86
N LEU A 243 14.60 23.81 10.93
CA LEU A 243 15.67 23.63 9.95
C LEU A 243 17.08 23.76 10.55
N ALA A 244 17.21 24.24 11.80
CA ALA A 244 18.48 24.33 12.48
C ALA A 244 19.17 22.95 12.59
N GLY A 245 20.43 22.87 12.16
CA GLY A 245 21.23 21.64 12.19
C GLY A 245 20.90 20.60 11.12
N LYS A 246 19.84 20.78 10.32
CA LYS A 246 19.48 19.90 9.20
C LYS A 246 20.50 20.03 8.06
N LYS A 247 20.59 19.01 7.21
CA LYS A 247 21.51 18.96 6.06
C LYS A 247 20.79 19.15 4.74
N VAL A 248 19.62 18.53 4.58
CA VAL A 248 18.82 18.64 3.35
C VAL A 248 17.35 18.87 3.68
N LEU A 249 16.74 19.87 3.04
CA LEU A 249 15.30 20.04 2.95
C LEU A 249 14.81 19.54 1.59
N VAL A 250 13.88 18.59 1.61
CA VAL A 250 13.20 18.11 0.40
C VAL A 250 11.84 18.80 0.30
N ILE A 251 11.51 19.36 -0.86
CA ILE A 251 10.24 20.04 -1.15
C ILE A 251 9.53 19.29 -2.28
N PRO A 252 8.73 18.25 -1.97
CA PRO A 252 8.12 17.37 -2.97
C PRO A 252 7.09 18.05 -3.85
N TYR A 253 6.28 18.94 -3.27
CA TYR A 253 5.37 19.84 -3.97
C TYR A 253 4.86 20.90 -3.00
N SER A 254 5.00 22.18 -3.35
CA SER A 254 4.50 23.31 -2.54
C SER A 254 3.91 24.39 -3.44
N PRO A 255 2.61 24.33 -3.76
CA PRO A 255 2.00 25.22 -4.75
C PRO A 255 1.79 26.65 -4.26
N GLN A 256 1.54 26.85 -2.97
CA GLN A 256 1.34 28.18 -2.37
C GLN A 256 2.17 28.31 -1.08
N MET A 257 3.49 28.43 -1.24
CA MET A 257 4.39 28.68 -0.12
C MET A 257 4.30 30.16 0.31
N PRO A 258 4.08 30.47 1.60
CA PRO A 258 4.14 31.85 2.09
C PRO A 258 5.56 32.44 2.01
N ASP A 259 5.65 33.76 1.79
CA ASP A 259 6.93 34.49 1.69
C ASP A 259 7.85 34.27 2.89
N GLN A 260 7.31 34.33 4.11
CA GLN A 260 8.06 34.16 5.35
C GLN A 260 8.68 32.76 5.46
N VAL A 261 7.96 31.73 5.02
CA VAL A 261 8.47 30.35 4.99
C VAL A 261 9.59 30.23 3.96
N ALA A 262 9.41 30.82 2.77
CA ALA A 262 10.44 30.83 1.73
C ALA A 262 11.72 31.57 2.19
N GLU A 263 11.59 32.66 2.94
CA GLU A 263 12.73 33.38 3.54
C GLU A 263 13.51 32.52 4.54
N GLN A 264 12.82 31.81 5.43
CA GLN A 264 13.47 30.88 6.38
C GLN A 264 14.20 29.74 5.64
N ILE A 265 13.61 29.21 4.57
CA ILE A 265 14.25 28.19 3.72
C ILE A 265 15.47 28.75 2.99
N ALA A 266 15.41 29.99 2.50
CA ALA A 266 16.55 30.66 1.88
C ALA A 266 17.67 30.89 2.91
N GLN A 267 17.35 31.31 4.13
CA GLN A 267 18.31 31.47 5.22
C GLN A 267 18.97 30.14 5.62
N PHE A 268 18.19 29.05 5.65
CA PHE A 268 18.72 27.70 5.83
C PHE A 268 19.77 27.36 4.76
N ALA A 269 19.48 27.63 3.48
CA ALA A 269 20.43 27.38 2.40
C ALA A 269 21.70 28.25 2.52
N SER A 270 21.54 29.53 2.85
CA SER A 270 22.67 30.44 3.10
C SER A 270 23.53 30.02 4.30
N SER A 271 22.95 29.29 5.25
CA SER A 271 23.66 28.74 6.42
C SER A 271 24.32 27.38 6.14
N GLY A 272 24.40 26.97 4.86
CA GLY A 272 25.04 25.72 4.42
C GLY A 272 24.08 24.53 4.28
N GLY A 273 22.79 24.73 4.51
CA GLY A 273 21.75 23.76 4.17
C GLY A 273 21.61 23.56 2.66
N ARG A 274 21.06 22.41 2.23
CA ARG A 274 20.80 22.13 0.81
C ARG A 274 19.31 21.89 0.57
N ILE A 275 18.83 22.29 -0.60
CA ILE A 275 17.43 22.12 -1.01
C ILE A 275 17.34 21.10 -2.14
N LEU A 276 16.39 20.18 -2.05
CA LEU A 276 15.96 19.33 -3.17
C LEU A 276 14.49 19.64 -3.45
N ALA A 277 14.20 20.41 -4.50
CA ALA A 277 12.86 20.88 -4.81
C ALA A 277 12.31 20.29 -6.11
N PHE A 278 10.98 20.16 -6.18
CA PHE A 278 10.28 19.62 -7.34
C PHE A 278 9.15 20.58 -7.79
N TYR A 279 9.06 20.79 -9.10
CA TYR A 279 7.95 21.45 -9.81
C TYR A 279 7.63 22.89 -9.41
N SER A 280 6.80 23.10 -8.37
CA SER A 280 6.46 24.43 -7.89
C SER A 280 7.59 24.95 -7.01
N LEU A 281 8.12 26.12 -7.35
CA LEU A 281 9.19 26.77 -6.61
C LEU A 281 8.85 28.23 -6.37
N HIS A 282 8.92 28.64 -5.10
CA HIS A 282 8.72 30.03 -4.72
C HIS A 282 9.80 30.93 -5.33
N SER A 283 9.44 32.13 -5.77
CA SER A 283 10.35 33.06 -6.47
C SER A 283 11.62 33.37 -5.67
N LYS A 284 11.51 33.50 -4.33
CA LYS A 284 12.65 33.70 -3.42
C LYS A 284 13.66 32.53 -3.38
N LEU A 285 13.26 31.33 -3.78
CA LEU A 285 14.12 30.14 -3.78
C LEU A 285 14.78 29.89 -5.14
N ALA A 286 14.27 30.48 -6.22
CA ALA A 286 14.85 30.31 -7.56
C ALA A 286 16.30 30.83 -7.65
N PRO A 287 16.65 32.03 -7.13
CA PRO A 287 18.05 32.49 -7.08
C PRO A 287 18.95 31.60 -6.23
N VAL A 288 18.42 31.07 -5.11
CA VAL A 288 19.15 30.14 -4.23
C VAL A 288 19.57 28.88 -4.99
N LEU A 289 18.70 28.38 -5.87
CA LEU A 289 18.96 27.23 -6.73
C LEU A 289 19.67 27.58 -8.05
N GLY A 290 19.96 28.86 -8.31
CA GLY A 290 20.64 29.31 -9.54
C GLY A 290 19.79 29.11 -10.81
N ILE A 291 18.47 29.24 -10.69
CA ILE A 291 17.53 29.08 -11.80
C ILE A 291 16.55 30.25 -11.89
N GLU A 292 15.97 30.44 -13.06
CA GLU A 292 14.88 31.38 -13.32
C GLU A 292 13.66 30.60 -13.81
N TYR A 293 12.50 30.84 -13.21
CA TYR A 293 11.24 30.28 -13.73
C TYR A 293 10.85 30.99 -15.02
N VAL A 294 10.53 30.21 -16.06
CA VAL A 294 10.12 30.74 -17.37
C VAL A 294 8.60 30.69 -17.49
N LYS A 295 8.02 29.48 -17.48
CA LYS A 295 6.58 29.26 -17.60
C LYS A 295 6.19 27.83 -17.25
N HIS A 296 4.89 27.63 -17.02
CA HIS A 296 4.28 26.30 -17.05
C HIS A 296 4.21 25.84 -18.51
N LEU A 297 4.68 24.63 -18.80
CA LEU A 297 4.73 24.06 -20.13
C LEU A 297 3.94 22.74 -20.16
N PRO A 298 2.70 22.73 -20.68
CA PRO A 298 1.98 21.49 -20.94
C PRO A 298 2.64 20.71 -22.08
N ARG A 299 2.44 19.39 -22.11
CA ARG A 299 2.92 18.57 -23.24
C ARG A 299 2.23 18.95 -24.54
N GLU A 300 2.99 18.96 -25.64
CA GLU A 300 2.49 19.20 -27.00
C GLU A 300 1.98 17.90 -27.65
N TYR A 301 2.54 16.75 -27.28
CA TYR A 301 2.14 15.43 -27.76
C TYR A 301 2.29 14.36 -26.68
N GLU A 302 1.60 13.24 -26.86
CA GLU A 302 1.66 12.13 -25.92
C GLU A 302 3.07 11.55 -25.84
N GLY A 303 3.58 11.39 -24.63
CA GLY A 303 4.92 10.86 -24.40
C GLY A 303 6.05 11.86 -24.60
N GLN A 304 5.80 13.17 -24.78
CA GLN A 304 6.87 14.18 -24.85
C GLN A 304 7.81 14.14 -23.63
N PHE A 305 7.25 14.01 -22.43
CA PHE A 305 8.01 13.86 -21.19
C PHE A 305 7.81 12.43 -20.67
N ALA A 306 8.54 11.47 -21.24
CA ALA A 306 8.40 10.05 -20.91
C ALA A 306 9.52 9.53 -20.01
N SER A 307 10.71 10.13 -20.07
CA SER A 307 11.84 9.72 -19.26
C SER A 307 12.82 10.86 -18.97
N ILE A 308 13.58 10.68 -17.89
CA ILE A 308 14.66 11.56 -17.44
C ILE A 308 15.98 10.82 -17.70
N ARG A 309 16.91 11.44 -18.44
CA ARG A 309 18.24 10.86 -18.67
C ARG A 309 19.32 11.82 -18.23
N PHE A 310 20.31 11.29 -17.50
CA PHE A 310 21.45 12.06 -17.03
C PHE A 310 22.46 12.22 -18.18
N THR A 311 22.64 13.44 -18.68
CA THR A 311 23.37 13.75 -19.92
C THR A 311 24.76 14.34 -19.69
N GLY A 312 25.16 14.59 -18.42
CA GLY A 312 26.46 15.18 -18.04
C GLY A 312 27.39 14.23 -17.26
N GLU A 313 28.16 14.79 -16.30
CA GLU A 313 28.99 13.98 -15.39
C GLU A 313 28.14 12.89 -14.72
N PRO A 314 28.61 11.63 -14.67
CA PRO A 314 27.85 10.54 -14.06
C PRO A 314 27.49 10.89 -12.62
N VAL A 315 26.20 11.09 -12.34
CA VAL A 315 25.72 11.15 -10.98
C VAL A 315 25.90 9.76 -10.39
N LYS A 316 26.92 9.60 -9.54
CA LYS A 316 27.32 8.30 -8.98
C LYS A 316 26.11 7.61 -8.36
N GLY A 317 25.75 6.44 -8.90
CA GLY A 317 24.63 5.62 -8.42
C GLY A 317 23.24 6.02 -8.95
N ALA A 318 23.11 7.10 -9.73
CA ALA A 318 21.87 7.40 -10.43
C ALA A 318 21.63 6.39 -11.58
N PRO A 319 20.38 6.01 -11.84
CA PRO A 319 20.03 5.27 -13.05
C PRO A 319 20.38 6.09 -14.30
N ARG A 320 20.77 5.42 -15.39
CA ARG A 320 20.99 6.08 -16.69
C ARG A 320 19.73 6.75 -17.22
N GLU A 321 18.59 6.12 -16.97
CA GLU A 321 17.27 6.56 -17.42
C GLU A 321 16.25 6.22 -16.33
N VAL A 322 15.36 7.17 -16.06
CA VAL A 322 14.26 7.04 -15.09
C VAL A 322 12.96 7.30 -15.84
N GLY A 323 12.04 6.34 -15.81
CA GLY A 323 10.72 6.51 -16.40
C GLY A 323 9.91 7.57 -15.64
N GLN A 324 9.31 8.50 -16.37
CA GLN A 324 8.41 9.49 -15.80
C GLN A 324 7.46 10.02 -16.88
N ARG A 325 6.19 9.63 -16.81
CA ARG A 325 5.11 9.99 -17.73
C ARG A 325 4.46 11.33 -17.35
N SER A 326 5.24 12.40 -17.41
CA SER A 326 4.78 13.76 -17.10
C SER A 326 3.86 14.31 -18.20
N TRP A 327 2.82 15.06 -17.81
CA TRP A 327 1.91 15.74 -18.74
C TRP A 327 2.18 17.24 -18.88
N ASN A 328 3.08 17.77 -18.05
CA ASN A 328 3.56 19.14 -18.08
C ASN A 328 4.92 19.22 -17.36
N ILE A 329 5.57 20.37 -17.42
CA ILE A 329 6.73 20.73 -16.60
C ILE A 329 6.68 22.21 -16.20
N SER A 330 7.36 22.57 -15.11
CA SER A 330 7.76 23.94 -14.80
C SER A 330 9.07 24.23 -15.53
N LEU A 331 8.99 24.93 -16.67
CA LEU A 331 10.17 25.26 -17.45
C LEU A 331 11.02 26.28 -16.70
N VAL A 332 12.29 25.94 -16.51
CA VAL A 332 13.29 26.82 -15.88
C VAL A 332 14.47 27.05 -16.81
N ARG A 333 15.07 28.23 -16.70
CA ARG A 333 16.34 28.57 -17.33
C ARG A 333 17.44 28.57 -16.26
N PRO A 334 18.53 27.81 -16.42
CA PRO A 334 19.67 27.92 -15.51
C PRO A 334 20.31 29.30 -15.63
N SER A 335 20.42 30.03 -14.51
CA SER A 335 21.14 31.32 -14.44
C SER A 335 22.54 31.14 -13.85
N ALA A 336 22.69 30.25 -12.87
CA ALA A 336 23.96 29.80 -12.30
C ALA A 336 24.00 28.28 -12.00
N ALA A 337 22.94 27.55 -12.35
CA ALA A 337 22.86 26.10 -12.21
C ALA A 337 23.39 25.38 -13.46
N LYS A 338 23.80 24.12 -13.27
CA LYS A 338 24.10 23.18 -14.36
C LYS A 338 22.93 22.22 -14.58
N VAL A 339 22.72 21.79 -15.83
CA VAL A 339 21.76 20.74 -16.16
C VAL A 339 22.39 19.38 -15.86
N LEU A 340 21.77 18.61 -14.97
CA LEU A 340 22.19 17.24 -14.65
C LEU A 340 21.50 16.20 -15.53
N ALA A 341 20.25 16.45 -15.90
CA ALA A 341 19.43 15.54 -16.69
C ALA A 341 18.45 16.29 -17.58
N GLU A 342 18.10 15.69 -18.71
CA GLU A 342 17.17 16.20 -19.70
C GLU A 342 15.95 15.30 -19.84
N TRP A 343 14.87 15.88 -20.34
CA TRP A 343 13.66 15.14 -20.72
C TRP A 343 13.81 14.49 -22.08
N TYR A 344 13.38 13.23 -22.16
CA TYR A 344 13.31 12.45 -23.39
C TYR A 344 11.88 11.99 -23.66
N ASP A 345 11.53 11.96 -24.94
CA ASP A 345 10.23 11.50 -25.40
C ASP A 345 10.10 9.96 -25.37
N ALA A 346 8.90 9.45 -25.65
CA ALA A 346 8.62 8.01 -25.68
C ALA A 346 9.37 7.25 -26.79
N ALA A 347 9.85 7.95 -27.83
CA ALA A 347 10.73 7.41 -28.86
C ALA A 347 12.22 7.44 -28.45
N GLY A 348 12.52 7.98 -27.27
CA GLY A 348 13.87 8.10 -26.73
C GLY A 348 14.70 9.22 -27.34
N LYS A 349 14.07 10.24 -27.94
CA LYS A 349 14.73 11.46 -28.43
C LYS A 349 14.75 12.56 -27.35
N PRO A 350 15.84 13.35 -27.25
CA PRO A 350 15.89 14.46 -26.31
C PRO A 350 14.89 15.55 -26.72
N THR A 351 14.19 16.10 -25.74
CA THR A 351 13.23 17.20 -25.97
C THR A 351 13.88 18.58 -25.94
N GLY A 352 15.12 18.68 -25.46
CA GLY A 352 15.84 19.94 -25.22
C GLY A 352 15.45 20.65 -23.92
N TYR A 353 14.54 20.10 -23.13
CA TYR A 353 14.13 20.69 -21.85
C TYR A 353 14.89 20.10 -20.66
N PRO A 354 15.38 20.95 -19.72
CA PRO A 354 16.05 20.48 -18.52
C PRO A 354 15.06 19.76 -17.60
N ALA A 355 15.41 18.55 -17.17
CA ALA A 355 14.62 17.78 -16.20
C ALA A 355 15.12 17.98 -14.78
N VAL A 356 16.45 17.98 -14.58
CA VAL A 356 17.09 18.16 -13.28
C VAL A 356 18.24 19.15 -13.41
N THR A 357 18.29 20.11 -12.50
CA THR A 357 19.34 21.14 -12.43
C THR A 357 19.99 21.15 -11.04
N GLU A 358 21.26 21.53 -10.96
CA GLU A 358 22.03 21.66 -9.71
C GLU A 358 22.70 23.04 -9.66
N GLY A 359 22.35 23.84 -8.67
CA GLY A 359 23.00 25.10 -8.33
C GLY A 359 23.64 25.05 -6.95
N ALA A 360 24.17 26.19 -6.48
CA ALA A 360 24.83 26.26 -5.19
C ALA A 360 23.90 25.89 -4.03
N GLY A 361 22.64 26.33 -4.02
CA GLY A 361 21.70 26.00 -2.95
C GLY A 361 21.14 24.57 -2.99
N GLY A 362 21.33 23.83 -4.08
CA GLY A 362 20.91 22.44 -4.19
C GLY A 362 20.37 22.05 -5.58
N VAL A 363 19.40 21.14 -5.61
CA VAL A 363 18.88 20.51 -6.83
C VAL A 363 17.41 20.85 -7.04
N TYR A 364 17.04 21.08 -8.30
CA TYR A 364 15.65 21.28 -8.72
C TYR A 364 15.27 20.31 -9.84
N MET A 365 14.10 19.69 -9.72
CA MET A 365 13.48 18.87 -10.77
C MET A 365 12.22 19.55 -11.29
N SER A 366 12.04 19.62 -12.61
CA SER A 366 11.01 20.45 -13.26
C SER A 366 9.58 19.90 -13.17
N HIS A 367 9.34 18.78 -12.47
CA HIS A 367 8.01 18.21 -12.26
C HIS A 367 7.96 17.43 -10.94
N ILE A 368 6.76 17.16 -10.43
CA ILE A 368 6.58 16.31 -9.26
C ILE A 368 7.05 14.90 -9.59
N LEU A 369 7.58 14.19 -8.59
CA LEU A 369 7.98 12.80 -8.76
C LEU A 369 6.73 11.91 -8.83
N LEU A 370 6.59 11.04 -9.84
CA LEU A 370 5.41 10.19 -10.05
C LEU A 370 5.65 8.71 -9.67
N ASP A 371 4.60 7.89 -9.59
CA ASP A 371 4.68 6.47 -9.14
C ASP A 371 5.00 5.45 -10.26
N ASP A 372 5.19 5.88 -11.50
CA ASP A 372 5.30 5.00 -12.68
C ASP A 372 6.66 4.28 -12.87
N ASP A 373 7.65 4.53 -12.01
CA ASP A 373 8.97 3.84 -12.01
C ASP A 373 9.62 3.91 -10.60
N PRO A 374 9.03 3.27 -9.59
CA PRO A 374 9.31 3.56 -8.18
C PRO A 374 10.72 3.14 -7.73
N ASP A 375 11.33 2.15 -8.38
CA ASP A 375 12.66 1.65 -8.01
C ASP A 375 13.77 2.54 -8.55
N ARG A 376 13.70 2.91 -9.84
CA ARG A 376 14.68 3.84 -10.42
C ARG A 376 14.54 5.23 -9.82
N LYS A 377 13.32 5.67 -9.51
CA LYS A 377 13.10 6.96 -8.82
C LYS A 377 13.66 6.98 -7.40
N ALA A 378 13.55 5.88 -6.64
CA ALA A 378 14.19 5.80 -5.34
C ALA A 378 15.73 5.89 -5.46
N LEU A 379 16.34 5.21 -6.42
CA LEU A 379 17.77 5.31 -6.68
C LEU A 379 18.19 6.71 -7.16
N MET A 380 17.39 7.34 -8.01
CA MET A 380 17.59 8.74 -8.44
C MET A 380 17.54 9.68 -7.23
N LEU A 381 16.52 9.56 -6.39
CA LEU A 381 16.38 10.35 -5.17
C LEU A 381 17.59 10.17 -4.24
N LEU A 382 18.03 8.92 -4.00
CA LEU A 382 19.22 8.64 -3.20
C LEU A 382 20.48 9.25 -3.82
N ALA A 383 20.62 9.18 -5.13
CA ALA A 383 21.78 9.72 -5.82
C ALA A 383 21.83 11.25 -5.74
N LEU A 384 20.71 11.93 -5.94
CA LEU A 384 20.59 13.38 -5.74
C LEU A 384 20.85 13.77 -4.28
N LEU A 385 20.26 13.07 -3.32
CA LEU A 385 20.53 13.29 -1.89
C LEU A 385 22.00 13.05 -1.54
N GLY A 386 22.62 12.02 -2.11
CA GLY A 386 24.04 11.72 -1.91
C GLY A 386 24.98 12.77 -2.51
N ARG A 387 24.53 13.55 -3.49
CA ARG A 387 25.26 14.75 -3.95
C ARG A 387 25.16 15.89 -2.96
N LEU A 388 23.97 16.14 -2.42
CA LEU A 388 23.72 17.21 -1.44
C LEU A 388 24.31 16.90 -0.07
N TRP A 389 24.28 15.64 0.33
CA TRP A 389 24.71 15.14 1.62
C TRP A 389 25.23 13.69 1.46
N PRO A 390 26.54 13.49 1.28
CA PRO A 390 27.16 12.19 0.98
C PRO A 390 26.85 11.07 1.97
N ASP A 391 26.47 11.40 3.20
CA ASP A 391 26.15 10.39 4.20
C ASP A 391 24.84 9.64 3.95
N ALA A 392 23.94 10.17 3.09
CA ALA A 392 22.75 9.46 2.65
C ALA A 392 23.09 8.07 2.09
N TRP A 393 24.18 7.99 1.32
CA TRP A 393 24.70 6.72 0.78
C TRP A 393 25.11 5.74 1.87
N ARG A 394 25.80 6.21 2.91
CA ARG A 394 26.23 5.38 4.04
C ARG A 394 25.02 4.81 4.77
N GLN A 395 23.99 5.63 5.01
CA GLN A 395 22.77 5.19 5.68
C GLN A 395 22.02 4.15 4.85
N ALA A 396 21.82 4.44 3.56
CA ALA A 396 21.11 3.54 2.67
C ALA A 396 21.82 2.20 2.49
N ALA A 397 23.15 2.21 2.28
CA ALA A 397 23.93 0.99 2.17
C ALA A 397 23.96 0.18 3.46
N ARG A 398 24.09 0.83 4.63
CA ARG A 398 24.02 0.14 5.94
C ARG A 398 22.65 -0.50 6.15
N SER A 399 21.58 0.23 5.87
CA SER A 399 20.22 -0.30 5.99
C SER A 399 20.01 -1.48 5.05
N SER A 400 20.33 -1.32 3.76
CA SER A 400 20.16 -2.39 2.76
C SER A 400 20.94 -3.66 3.13
N VAL A 401 22.20 -3.52 3.57
CA VAL A 401 23.02 -4.66 4.03
C VAL A 401 22.47 -5.30 5.30
N ALA A 402 21.98 -4.51 6.26
CA ALA A 402 21.36 -5.02 7.49
C ALA A 402 20.08 -5.82 7.21
N HIS A 403 19.35 -5.45 6.16
CA HIS A 403 18.10 -6.11 5.75
C HIS A 403 18.30 -7.24 4.73
N ILE A 404 19.53 -7.69 4.49
CA ILE A 404 19.76 -8.89 3.67
C ILE A 404 19.14 -10.09 4.36
N GLY A 405 18.21 -10.75 3.67
CA GLY A 405 17.41 -11.88 4.15
C GLY A 405 16.10 -11.49 4.84
N CYS A 406 15.79 -10.21 5.00
CA CYS A 406 14.48 -9.75 5.49
C CYS A 406 13.44 -9.76 4.35
N VAL A 407 13.34 -10.87 3.61
CA VAL A 407 12.54 -10.99 2.37
C VAL A 407 11.08 -11.37 2.61
N LEU A 408 10.72 -11.77 3.83
CA LEU A 408 9.36 -12.06 4.27
C LEU A 408 9.11 -11.45 5.65
N PRO A 409 7.85 -11.11 5.99
CA PRO A 409 7.49 -10.67 7.34
C PRO A 409 7.95 -11.67 8.41
N GLY A 410 8.55 -11.15 9.48
CA GLY A 410 9.04 -11.93 10.62
C GLY A 410 10.47 -12.46 10.48
N LEU A 411 11.06 -12.49 9.29
CA LEU A 411 12.48 -12.84 9.10
C LEU A 411 13.38 -11.65 9.43
N LYS A 412 14.33 -11.84 10.34
CA LYS A 412 15.23 -10.78 10.85
C LYS A 412 16.61 -10.78 10.18
N GLY A 413 16.77 -11.55 9.11
CA GLY A 413 17.96 -11.49 8.26
C GLY A 413 18.36 -12.82 7.64
N TYR A 414 19.54 -12.82 7.03
CA TYR A 414 20.03 -13.88 6.15
C TYR A 414 20.00 -15.29 6.77
N LYS A 415 20.41 -15.45 8.02
CA LYS A 415 20.48 -16.77 8.68
C LYS A 415 19.09 -17.40 8.83
N GLU A 416 18.12 -16.61 9.28
CA GLU A 416 16.72 -17.05 9.44
C GLU A 416 16.10 -17.38 8.07
N ALA A 417 16.33 -16.53 7.06
CA ALA A 417 15.86 -16.80 5.70
C ALA A 417 16.44 -18.09 5.11
N ALA A 418 17.76 -18.30 5.24
CA ALA A 418 18.41 -19.52 4.77
C ALA A 418 17.90 -20.77 5.53
N ALA A 419 17.62 -20.64 6.84
CA ALA A 419 17.01 -21.72 7.62
C ALA A 419 15.58 -22.04 7.15
N GLN A 420 14.80 -21.00 6.86
CA GLN A 420 13.44 -21.14 6.32
C GLN A 420 13.43 -21.84 4.95
N VAL A 421 14.36 -21.48 4.05
CA VAL A 421 14.53 -22.17 2.76
C VAL A 421 14.82 -23.66 2.97
N ARG A 422 15.71 -24.01 3.91
CA ARG A 422 16.00 -25.43 4.25
C ARG A 422 14.79 -26.13 4.84
N ALA A 423 14.01 -25.44 5.68
CA ALA A 423 12.80 -26.00 6.26
C ALA A 423 11.76 -26.30 5.18
N PHE A 424 11.52 -25.38 4.25
CA PHE A 424 10.62 -25.58 3.12
C PHE A 424 11.09 -26.68 2.17
N ALA A 425 12.39 -26.76 1.86
CA ALA A 425 12.96 -27.83 1.05
C ALA A 425 12.75 -29.22 1.70
N ARG A 426 12.99 -29.32 3.02
CA ARG A 426 12.70 -30.55 3.77
C ARG A 426 11.22 -30.92 3.75
N GLN A 427 10.35 -29.95 4.02
CA GLN A 427 8.89 -30.16 4.05
C GLN A 427 8.35 -30.59 2.67
N SER A 428 8.90 -30.06 1.59
CA SER A 428 8.49 -30.40 0.23
C SER A 428 9.16 -31.66 -0.31
N GLY A 429 10.12 -32.27 0.41
CA GLY A 429 10.92 -33.38 -0.09
C GLY A 429 11.78 -33.02 -1.31
N ARG A 430 12.03 -31.73 -1.53
CA ARG A 430 12.73 -31.23 -2.73
C ARG A 430 14.22 -31.00 -2.47
N PRO A 431 15.06 -31.09 -3.51
CA PRO A 431 16.44 -30.65 -3.43
C PRO A 431 16.51 -29.20 -2.97
N LEU A 432 17.46 -28.92 -2.07
CA LEU A 432 17.74 -27.55 -1.64
C LEU A 432 18.15 -26.70 -2.87
N PRO A 433 17.63 -25.47 -3.04
CA PRO A 433 18.03 -24.57 -4.12
C PRO A 433 19.42 -23.97 -3.85
N SER A 434 20.44 -24.83 -3.89
CA SER A 434 21.82 -24.54 -3.49
C SER A 434 22.45 -23.43 -4.33
N LYS A 435 22.13 -23.37 -5.64
CA LYS A 435 22.64 -22.33 -6.54
C LYS A 435 22.21 -20.92 -6.11
N ASP A 436 20.93 -20.75 -5.79
CA ASP A 436 20.37 -19.46 -5.38
C ASP A 436 20.84 -19.07 -3.98
N LEU A 437 20.94 -20.02 -3.05
CA LEU A 437 21.53 -19.79 -1.72
C LEU A 437 23.02 -19.41 -1.79
N GLN A 438 23.81 -20.07 -2.63
CA GLN A 438 25.21 -19.73 -2.84
C GLN A 438 25.38 -18.34 -3.48
N ALA A 439 24.52 -17.99 -4.45
CA ALA A 439 24.49 -16.65 -5.02
C ALA A 439 24.14 -15.59 -3.96
N ALA A 440 23.12 -15.85 -3.13
CA ALA A 440 22.70 -14.97 -2.04
C ALA A 440 23.84 -14.74 -1.04
N GLU A 441 24.53 -15.80 -0.59
CA GLU A 441 25.69 -15.67 0.30
C GLU A 441 26.86 -14.91 -0.36
N ARG A 442 27.15 -15.19 -1.63
CA ARG A 442 28.21 -14.51 -2.38
C ARG A 442 27.95 -13.01 -2.44
N TYR A 443 26.76 -12.61 -2.87
CA TYR A 443 26.38 -11.20 -2.95
C TYR A 443 26.36 -10.53 -1.58
N ARG A 444 25.87 -11.24 -0.55
CA ARG A 444 25.92 -10.76 0.83
C ARG A 444 27.36 -10.47 1.29
N ARG A 445 28.31 -11.37 1.03
CA ARG A 445 29.73 -11.16 1.37
C ARG A 445 30.33 -9.97 0.63
N LEU A 446 30.04 -9.85 -0.67
CA LEU A 446 30.50 -8.72 -1.48
C LEU A 446 29.88 -7.39 -1.02
N ALA A 447 28.61 -7.39 -0.63
CA ALA A 447 27.93 -6.20 -0.10
C ALA A 447 28.57 -5.74 1.21
N LEU A 448 28.84 -6.68 2.14
CA LEU A 448 29.55 -6.41 3.38
C LEU A 448 30.97 -5.87 3.14
N LEU A 449 31.70 -6.43 2.17
CA LEU A 449 33.04 -5.97 1.81
C LEU A 449 33.01 -4.54 1.24
N ASN A 450 32.11 -4.26 0.30
CA ASN A 450 31.97 -2.92 -0.28
C ASN A 450 31.51 -1.89 0.76
N LEU A 451 30.64 -2.28 1.70
CA LEU A 451 30.25 -1.42 2.82
C LEU A 451 31.45 -1.05 3.70
N ARG A 452 32.31 -2.02 4.05
CA ARG A 452 33.55 -1.78 4.82
C ARG A 452 34.52 -0.86 4.07
N ASN A 453 34.61 -1.04 2.76
CA ASN A 453 35.45 -0.22 1.87
C ASN A 453 34.81 1.12 1.47
N ARG A 454 33.69 1.52 2.08
CA ARG A 454 32.96 2.77 1.82
C ARG A 454 32.48 2.92 0.36
N ARG A 455 32.33 1.81 -0.36
CA ARG A 455 31.74 1.72 -1.71
C ARG A 455 30.24 1.50 -1.60
N TYR A 456 29.54 2.55 -1.17
CA TYR A 456 28.13 2.46 -0.77
C TYR A 456 27.16 2.12 -1.91
N PRO A 457 27.24 2.72 -3.12
CA PRO A 457 26.35 2.35 -4.23
C PRO A 457 26.49 0.87 -4.61
N GLU A 458 27.72 0.36 -4.67
CA GLU A 458 27.99 -1.05 -4.96
C GLU A 458 27.47 -1.97 -3.86
N ALA A 459 27.66 -1.58 -2.58
CA ALA A 459 27.12 -2.34 -1.46
C ALA A 459 25.59 -2.45 -1.50
N LEU A 460 24.90 -1.36 -1.83
CA LEU A 460 23.44 -1.34 -1.97
C LEU A 460 22.96 -2.23 -3.14
N ALA A 461 23.60 -2.11 -4.31
CA ALA A 461 23.27 -2.94 -5.47
C ALA A 461 23.47 -4.44 -5.17
N LEU A 462 24.60 -4.80 -4.53
CA LEU A 462 24.90 -6.18 -4.14
C LEU A 462 23.95 -6.72 -3.06
N ALA A 463 23.51 -5.87 -2.12
CA ALA A 463 22.50 -6.25 -1.14
C ALA A 463 21.15 -6.55 -1.80
N GLY A 464 20.76 -5.77 -2.81
CA GLY A 464 19.60 -6.05 -3.66
C GLY A 464 19.70 -7.40 -4.37
N GLU A 465 20.84 -7.71 -4.99
CA GLU A 465 21.08 -9.01 -5.63
C GLU A 465 21.10 -10.18 -4.64
N ALA A 466 21.58 -9.96 -3.41
CA ALA A 466 21.51 -10.95 -2.34
C ALA A 466 20.06 -11.27 -1.97
N ASN A 467 19.22 -10.24 -1.80
CA ASN A 467 17.79 -10.41 -1.50
C ASN A 467 17.03 -11.05 -2.67
N LYS A 468 17.30 -10.65 -3.91
CA LYS A 468 16.71 -11.28 -5.09
C LYS A 468 17.04 -12.78 -5.17
N SER A 469 18.30 -13.14 -4.94
CA SER A 469 18.75 -14.54 -4.91
C SER A 469 18.11 -15.31 -3.76
N MET A 470 17.98 -14.68 -2.57
CA MET A 470 17.28 -15.29 -1.43
C MET A 470 15.79 -15.49 -1.72
N SER A 471 15.12 -14.53 -2.35
CA SER A 471 13.71 -14.65 -2.73
C SER A 471 13.47 -15.76 -3.74
N LEU A 472 14.36 -15.93 -4.73
CA LEU A 472 14.31 -17.05 -5.67
C LEU A 472 14.53 -18.40 -4.98
N ALA A 473 15.50 -18.48 -4.06
CA ALA A 473 15.72 -19.66 -3.24
C ALA A 473 14.45 -20.01 -2.43
N MET A 474 13.80 -19.01 -1.84
CA MET A 474 12.55 -19.19 -1.11
C MET A 474 11.44 -19.71 -2.03
N LEU A 475 11.16 -19.02 -3.13
CA LEU A 475 10.12 -19.38 -4.10
C LEU A 475 10.24 -20.82 -4.59
N ARG A 476 11.45 -21.30 -4.88
CA ARG A 476 11.71 -22.69 -5.29
C ARG A 476 11.47 -23.71 -4.18
N ALA A 477 11.75 -23.32 -2.93
CA ALA A 477 11.62 -24.20 -1.78
C ALA A 477 10.17 -24.29 -1.27
N VAL A 478 9.35 -23.23 -1.47
CA VAL A 478 7.96 -23.18 -1.00
C VAL A 478 7.21 -24.47 -1.40
N PRO A 479 6.58 -25.18 -0.44
CA PRO A 479 5.86 -26.41 -0.75
C PRO A 479 4.62 -26.14 -1.62
N SER A 480 4.29 -27.08 -2.52
CA SER A 480 3.00 -27.14 -3.22
C SER A 480 2.07 -28.17 -2.56
N ARG A 481 0.77 -28.07 -2.83
CA ARG A 481 -0.25 -29.05 -2.40
C ARG A 481 -0.99 -29.59 -3.64
N ARG A 482 -0.97 -30.91 -3.85
CA ARG A 482 -1.72 -31.55 -4.95
C ARG A 482 -3.23 -31.47 -4.71
N GLY A 483 -4.02 -31.27 -5.77
CA GLY A 483 -5.48 -31.22 -5.69
C GLY A 483 -6.01 -30.00 -4.91
N GLU A 484 -5.17 -29.00 -4.69
CA GLU A 484 -5.56 -27.73 -4.10
C GLU A 484 -6.28 -26.86 -5.13
N PHE A 485 -7.36 -26.21 -4.71
CA PHE A 485 -8.05 -25.25 -5.58
C PHE A 485 -7.19 -23.99 -5.77
N ARG A 486 -6.95 -23.62 -7.03
CA ARG A 486 -6.12 -22.49 -7.42
C ARG A 486 -6.82 -21.72 -8.53
N GLY A 487 -7.61 -20.74 -8.11
CA GLY A 487 -8.38 -19.91 -9.02
C GLY A 487 -7.70 -18.57 -9.32
N VAL A 488 -8.00 -18.03 -10.50
CA VAL A 488 -7.75 -16.61 -10.81
C VAL A 488 -9.04 -15.93 -11.20
N TRP A 489 -9.21 -14.69 -10.74
CA TRP A 489 -10.20 -13.80 -11.32
C TRP A 489 -9.58 -13.04 -12.49
N CYS A 490 -10.28 -13.02 -13.62
CA CYS A 490 -9.90 -12.24 -14.80
C CYS A 490 -10.99 -11.20 -15.06
N HIS A 491 -10.71 -9.94 -14.72
CA HIS A 491 -11.69 -8.86 -14.89
C HIS A 491 -12.01 -8.55 -16.37
N SER A 492 -11.12 -8.91 -17.27
CA SER A 492 -11.31 -8.78 -18.70
C SER A 492 -12.12 -9.95 -19.26
N ALA A 493 -13.14 -9.66 -20.06
CA ALA A 493 -13.87 -10.67 -20.84
C ALA A 493 -13.01 -11.33 -21.93
N PHE A 494 -11.82 -10.78 -22.19
CA PHE A 494 -10.98 -11.12 -23.33
C PHE A 494 -9.66 -11.81 -22.95
N GLY A 495 -9.51 -12.22 -21.69
CA GLY A 495 -8.26 -12.72 -21.15
C GLY A 495 -7.24 -11.60 -20.92
N VAL A 496 -5.96 -11.97 -20.91
CA VAL A 496 -4.84 -11.04 -20.70
C VAL A 496 -4.72 -10.08 -21.88
N GLU A 497 -4.43 -8.80 -21.61
CA GLU A 497 -4.28 -7.78 -22.64
C GLU A 497 -3.26 -8.18 -23.72
N GLY A 498 -3.65 -8.03 -24.99
CA GLY A 498 -2.86 -8.44 -26.15
C GLY A 498 -2.77 -9.95 -26.38
N TRP A 499 -3.48 -10.78 -25.61
CA TRP A 499 -3.53 -12.24 -25.75
C TRP A 499 -4.94 -12.69 -26.15
N ASP A 500 -5.05 -13.94 -26.59
CA ASP A 500 -6.31 -14.67 -26.74
C ASP A 500 -6.55 -15.61 -25.55
N TRP A 501 -7.73 -16.23 -25.51
CA TRP A 501 -8.07 -17.22 -24.48
C TRP A 501 -7.19 -18.47 -24.55
N GLU A 502 -6.76 -18.89 -25.75
CA GLU A 502 -5.86 -20.02 -25.92
C GLU A 502 -4.54 -19.82 -25.17
N ARG A 503 -3.87 -18.68 -25.38
CA ARG A 503 -2.63 -18.35 -24.68
C ARG A 503 -2.86 -18.12 -23.19
N SER A 504 -3.94 -17.44 -22.82
CA SER A 504 -4.30 -17.14 -21.43
C SER A 504 -4.50 -18.43 -20.62
N CYS A 505 -5.34 -19.34 -21.10
CA CYS A 505 -5.60 -20.62 -20.45
C CYS A 505 -4.36 -21.53 -20.42
N ARG A 506 -3.57 -21.58 -21.51
CA ARG A 506 -2.31 -22.35 -21.51
C ARG A 506 -1.37 -21.89 -20.40
N VAL A 507 -1.16 -20.56 -20.27
CA VAL A 507 -0.25 -20.00 -19.26
C VAL A 507 -0.76 -20.29 -17.84
N LEU A 508 -2.06 -20.22 -17.57
CA LEU A 508 -2.61 -20.61 -16.27
C LEU A 508 -2.32 -22.07 -15.95
N ALA A 509 -2.60 -22.98 -16.90
CA ALA A 509 -2.40 -24.41 -16.72
C ALA A 509 -0.92 -24.79 -16.55
N GLU A 510 -0.02 -24.22 -17.37
CA GLU A 510 1.43 -24.41 -17.27
C GLU A 510 1.98 -23.94 -15.92
N ASN A 511 1.32 -22.96 -15.27
CA ASN A 511 1.71 -22.45 -13.96
C ASN A 511 0.93 -23.08 -12.79
N GLY A 512 0.19 -24.16 -13.06
CA GLY A 512 -0.43 -25.02 -12.05
C GLY A 512 -1.72 -24.48 -11.45
N PHE A 513 -2.41 -23.56 -12.12
CA PHE A 513 -3.75 -23.13 -11.74
C PHE A 513 -4.80 -24.14 -12.23
N THR A 514 -5.96 -24.16 -11.57
CA THR A 514 -7.02 -25.15 -11.81
C THR A 514 -8.29 -24.52 -12.36
N ASP A 515 -8.55 -23.25 -12.02
CA ASP A 515 -9.82 -22.58 -12.28
C ASP A 515 -9.57 -21.15 -12.80
N VAL A 516 -10.38 -20.73 -13.78
CA VAL A 516 -10.43 -19.35 -14.28
C VAL A 516 -11.84 -18.81 -14.09
N LEU A 517 -11.92 -17.60 -13.52
CA LEU A 517 -13.17 -16.89 -13.24
C LEU A 517 -13.22 -15.59 -14.04
N PRO A 518 -13.60 -15.64 -15.33
CA PRO A 518 -13.59 -14.46 -16.18
C PRO A 518 -14.91 -13.66 -16.09
N ASN A 519 -14.79 -12.34 -16.01
CA ASN A 519 -15.93 -11.43 -16.04
C ASN A 519 -16.50 -11.35 -17.48
N MET A 520 -17.68 -11.95 -17.70
CA MET A 520 -18.26 -12.04 -19.05
C MET A 520 -19.57 -11.29 -19.21
N LEU A 521 -20.12 -10.74 -18.12
CA LEU A 521 -21.38 -10.00 -18.12
C LEU A 521 -21.54 -9.11 -16.90
N TRP A 522 -22.24 -8.00 -17.10
CA TRP A 522 -22.55 -6.97 -16.10
C TRP A 522 -24.06 -6.80 -15.97
N GLY A 523 -24.54 -5.81 -15.20
CA GLY A 523 -25.96 -5.54 -15.03
C GLY A 523 -26.69 -5.18 -16.33
N GLY A 524 -25.98 -4.66 -17.33
CA GLY A 524 -26.59 -4.16 -18.57
C GLY A 524 -25.81 -4.48 -19.85
N ILE A 525 -24.85 -5.40 -19.81
CA ILE A 525 -24.08 -5.77 -21.01
C ILE A 525 -23.49 -7.18 -20.89
N ALA A 526 -23.43 -7.89 -22.02
CA ALA A 526 -22.83 -9.22 -22.15
C ALA A 526 -21.71 -9.23 -23.20
N TYR A 527 -20.65 -10.00 -22.93
CA TYR A 527 -19.51 -10.22 -23.85
C TYR A 527 -19.61 -11.56 -24.60
N TYR A 528 -20.84 -12.05 -24.75
CA TYR A 528 -21.23 -13.24 -25.48
C TYR A 528 -22.55 -12.98 -26.20
N ARG A 529 -23.01 -13.92 -27.04
CA ARG A 529 -24.28 -13.78 -27.78
C ARG A 529 -25.48 -13.96 -26.84
N SER A 530 -25.86 -12.91 -26.13
CA SER A 530 -27.00 -12.90 -25.20
C SER A 530 -28.31 -12.53 -25.91
N ALA A 531 -29.38 -13.22 -25.54
CA ALA A 531 -30.77 -12.87 -25.84
C ALA A 531 -31.43 -12.07 -24.69
N VAL A 532 -30.77 -11.96 -23.53
CA VAL A 532 -31.28 -11.30 -22.33
C VAL A 532 -30.71 -9.89 -22.14
N LEU A 533 -29.41 -9.71 -22.39
CA LEU A 533 -28.69 -8.46 -22.20
C LEU A 533 -28.24 -7.86 -23.54
N PRO A 534 -28.07 -6.52 -23.61
CA PRO A 534 -27.35 -5.91 -24.72
C PRO A 534 -25.98 -6.56 -24.92
N VAL A 535 -25.62 -6.84 -26.18
CA VAL A 535 -24.36 -7.49 -26.53
C VAL A 535 -23.31 -6.42 -26.81
N HIS A 536 -22.13 -6.56 -26.21
CA HIS A 536 -21.03 -5.64 -26.45
C HIS A 536 -20.60 -5.70 -27.93
N PRO A 537 -20.37 -4.56 -28.61
CA PRO A 537 -20.06 -4.53 -30.05
C PRO A 537 -18.88 -5.42 -30.46
N SER A 538 -17.86 -5.52 -29.61
CA SER A 538 -16.68 -6.35 -29.89
C SER A 538 -16.97 -7.85 -30.01
N VAL A 539 -18.14 -8.35 -29.62
CA VAL A 539 -18.54 -9.75 -29.88
C VAL A 539 -18.69 -10.02 -31.37
N SER A 540 -19.07 -9.01 -32.16
CA SER A 540 -19.13 -9.12 -33.63
C SER A 540 -17.75 -9.31 -34.25
N GLU A 541 -16.72 -8.67 -33.70
CA GLU A 541 -15.35 -8.69 -34.21
C GLU A 541 -14.52 -9.84 -33.62
N ARG A 542 -14.70 -10.12 -32.33
CA ARG A 542 -13.86 -11.04 -31.55
C ARG A 542 -14.54 -12.38 -31.24
N GLY A 543 -15.80 -12.53 -31.63
CA GLY A 543 -16.60 -13.72 -31.37
C GLY A 543 -17.13 -13.81 -29.93
N ASP A 544 -17.82 -14.91 -29.66
CA ASP A 544 -18.38 -15.22 -28.34
C ASP A 544 -17.27 -15.58 -27.33
N GLN A 545 -17.12 -14.76 -26.28
CA GLN A 545 -16.00 -14.94 -25.36
C GLN A 545 -16.19 -16.07 -24.35
N ILE A 546 -17.44 -16.45 -24.01
CA ILE A 546 -17.66 -17.62 -23.16
C ILE A 546 -17.29 -18.88 -23.93
N GLU A 547 -17.73 -19.01 -25.18
CA GLU A 547 -17.37 -20.15 -26.03
C GLU A 547 -15.85 -20.27 -26.22
N ALA A 548 -15.19 -19.15 -26.55
CA ALA A 548 -13.74 -19.11 -26.72
C ALA A 548 -12.97 -19.52 -25.44
N CYS A 549 -13.39 -18.98 -24.27
CA CYS A 549 -12.76 -19.28 -23.00
C CYS A 549 -12.96 -20.74 -22.59
N VAL A 550 -14.19 -21.27 -22.68
CA VAL A 550 -14.49 -22.67 -22.32
C VAL A 550 -13.70 -23.65 -23.20
N LYS A 551 -13.69 -23.43 -24.53
CA LYS A 551 -12.92 -24.25 -25.46
C LYS A 551 -11.43 -24.28 -25.11
N ALA A 552 -10.83 -23.12 -24.83
CA ALA A 552 -9.42 -23.02 -24.46
C ALA A 552 -9.13 -23.62 -23.08
N ALA A 553 -9.93 -23.29 -22.07
CA ALA A 553 -9.75 -23.77 -20.70
C ALA A 553 -9.84 -25.29 -20.61
N HIS A 554 -10.90 -25.89 -21.18
CA HIS A 554 -11.11 -27.34 -21.14
C HIS A 554 -10.01 -28.12 -21.87
N LYS A 555 -9.46 -27.58 -22.95
CA LYS A 555 -8.29 -28.14 -23.64
C LYS A 555 -7.08 -28.31 -22.73
N TYR A 556 -6.90 -27.41 -21.75
CA TYR A 556 -5.83 -27.47 -20.75
C TYR A 556 -6.30 -28.00 -19.38
N GLY A 557 -7.50 -28.56 -19.32
CA GLY A 557 -8.12 -29.12 -18.13
C GLY A 557 -8.45 -28.08 -17.05
N LEU A 558 -8.55 -26.79 -17.38
CA LEU A 558 -9.00 -25.75 -16.46
C LEU A 558 -10.52 -25.74 -16.38
N LYS A 559 -11.06 -25.45 -15.20
CA LYS A 559 -12.49 -25.20 -15.01
C LYS A 559 -12.81 -23.72 -15.25
N VAL A 560 -13.97 -23.44 -15.83
CA VAL A 560 -14.45 -22.09 -16.09
C VAL A 560 -15.67 -21.79 -15.24
N HIS A 561 -15.58 -20.76 -14.40
CA HIS A 561 -16.74 -20.24 -13.67
C HIS A 561 -17.04 -18.83 -14.14
N VAL A 562 -18.13 -18.65 -14.87
CA VAL A 562 -18.44 -17.35 -15.46
C VAL A 562 -18.82 -16.36 -14.36
N TRP A 563 -18.03 -15.29 -14.26
CA TRP A 563 -18.24 -14.21 -13.32
C TRP A 563 -19.19 -13.17 -13.93
N LYS A 564 -20.25 -12.85 -13.17
CA LYS A 564 -21.14 -11.71 -13.39
C LYS A 564 -20.89 -10.60 -12.38
N VAL A 565 -20.71 -9.36 -12.86
CA VAL A 565 -20.91 -8.17 -12.02
C VAL A 565 -22.42 -7.90 -11.94
N ASN A 566 -23.01 -8.11 -10.77
CA ASN A 566 -24.44 -7.91 -10.56
C ASN A 566 -24.77 -6.43 -10.34
N TRP A 567 -25.96 -6.02 -10.82
CA TRP A 567 -26.59 -4.71 -10.66
C TRP A 567 -25.90 -3.52 -11.32
N ASN A 568 -24.56 -3.44 -11.33
CA ASN A 568 -23.80 -2.33 -11.86
C ASN A 568 -23.95 -2.23 -13.40
N LEU A 569 -24.33 -1.04 -13.90
CA LEU A 569 -24.56 -0.76 -15.33
C LEU A 569 -23.32 -0.19 -16.04
N ALA A 570 -22.14 -0.25 -15.43
CA ALA A 570 -20.91 0.17 -16.10
C ALA A 570 -20.71 -0.58 -17.43
N GLY A 571 -20.39 0.19 -18.48
CA GLY A 571 -20.23 -0.31 -19.84
C GLY A 571 -21.54 -0.60 -20.59
N ALA A 572 -22.71 -0.49 -19.95
CA ALA A 572 -23.99 -0.67 -20.64
C ALA A 572 -24.24 0.45 -21.67
N PRO A 573 -24.97 0.16 -22.78
CA PRO A 573 -25.28 1.18 -23.77
C PRO A 573 -26.08 2.35 -23.17
N PRO A 574 -25.76 3.62 -23.50
CA PRO A 574 -26.42 4.77 -22.88
C PRO A 574 -27.94 4.79 -23.05
N GLU A 575 -28.46 4.35 -24.19
CA GLU A 575 -29.90 4.22 -24.46
C GLU A 575 -30.59 3.21 -23.55
N PHE A 576 -29.95 2.07 -23.30
CA PHE A 576 -30.45 1.06 -22.39
C PHE A 576 -30.53 1.60 -20.96
N VAL A 577 -29.49 2.32 -20.51
CA VAL A 577 -29.49 2.98 -19.20
C VAL A 577 -30.59 4.05 -19.10
N ARG A 578 -30.78 4.86 -20.15
CA ARG A 578 -31.87 5.87 -20.19
C ARG A 578 -33.25 5.22 -20.08
N GLU A 579 -33.49 4.12 -20.78
CA GLU A 579 -34.75 3.38 -20.71
C GLU A 579 -35.00 2.82 -19.30
N LEU A 580 -34.00 2.18 -18.69
CA LEU A 580 -34.09 1.69 -17.31
C LEU A 580 -34.41 2.81 -16.31
N ARG A 581 -33.78 3.98 -16.46
CA ARG A 581 -34.07 5.15 -15.61
C ARG A 581 -35.52 5.62 -15.80
N ALA A 582 -35.99 5.74 -17.05
CA ALA A 582 -37.36 6.15 -17.36
C ALA A 582 -38.40 5.16 -16.79
N GLN A 583 -38.07 3.88 -16.70
CA GLN A 583 -38.90 2.83 -16.10
C GLN A 583 -38.81 2.76 -14.57
N GLY A 584 -38.04 3.64 -13.91
CA GLY A 584 -37.84 3.59 -12.45
C GLY A 584 -37.07 2.35 -11.97
N ARG A 585 -36.26 1.76 -12.85
CA ARG A 585 -35.52 0.51 -12.60
C ARG A 585 -34.11 0.73 -12.07
N THR A 586 -33.59 1.95 -12.04
CA THR A 586 -32.27 2.23 -11.46
C THR A 586 -32.37 2.60 -9.98
N GLN A 587 -31.23 2.54 -9.29
CA GLN A 587 -31.11 3.00 -7.91
C GLN A 587 -31.16 4.53 -7.84
N VAL A 588 -31.58 5.03 -6.69
CA VAL A 588 -31.58 6.48 -6.36
C VAL A 588 -30.87 6.65 -5.03
N ALA A 589 -29.92 7.58 -4.97
CA ALA A 589 -29.18 7.89 -3.75
C ALA A 589 -30.05 8.70 -2.77
N ARG A 590 -29.56 8.87 -1.54
CA ARG A 590 -30.28 9.63 -0.49
C ARG A 590 -30.67 11.05 -0.91
N ASP A 591 -29.82 11.71 -1.70
CA ASP A 591 -30.05 13.08 -2.19
C ASP A 591 -30.99 13.16 -3.40
N GLY A 592 -31.55 12.03 -3.84
CA GLY A 592 -32.43 11.93 -5.00
C GLY A 592 -31.69 11.78 -6.34
N SER A 593 -30.36 11.79 -6.35
CA SER A 593 -29.60 11.60 -7.59
C SER A 593 -29.72 10.16 -8.11
N PRO A 594 -29.78 9.96 -9.44
CA PRO A 594 -29.80 8.63 -10.04
C PRO A 594 -28.44 7.94 -9.89
N VAL A 595 -28.46 6.64 -9.65
CA VAL A 595 -27.27 5.80 -9.57
C VAL A 595 -27.36 4.74 -10.65
N ASP A 596 -26.29 4.57 -11.44
CA ASP A 596 -26.23 3.61 -12.58
C ASP A 596 -26.04 2.16 -12.14
N TRP A 597 -26.95 1.75 -11.28
CA TRP A 597 -27.10 0.40 -10.77
C TRP A 597 -28.58 0.04 -10.86
N LEU A 598 -28.88 -1.20 -11.20
CA LEU A 598 -30.24 -1.74 -11.15
C LEU A 598 -30.73 -1.77 -9.70
N CYS A 599 -32.00 -1.40 -9.49
CA CYS A 599 -32.68 -1.52 -8.21
C CYS A 599 -32.95 -3.00 -7.88
N PRO A 600 -32.39 -3.58 -6.79
CA PRO A 600 -32.55 -5.00 -6.48
C PRO A 600 -33.97 -5.42 -6.11
N SER A 601 -34.79 -4.47 -5.65
CA SER A 601 -36.18 -4.76 -5.26
C SER A 601 -37.13 -4.81 -6.46
N HIS A 602 -36.71 -4.31 -7.63
CA HIS A 602 -37.57 -4.25 -8.81
C HIS A 602 -37.71 -5.65 -9.47
N PRO A 603 -38.94 -6.19 -9.64
CA PRO A 603 -39.15 -7.54 -10.16
C PRO A 603 -38.48 -7.81 -11.52
N GLU A 604 -38.63 -6.89 -12.48
CA GLU A 604 -38.01 -7.03 -13.81
C GLU A 604 -36.47 -6.99 -13.76
N ASN A 605 -35.85 -6.34 -12.78
CA ASN A 605 -34.39 -6.36 -12.62
C ASN A 605 -33.92 -7.68 -12.00
N ARG A 606 -34.65 -8.18 -11.00
CA ARG A 606 -34.37 -9.50 -10.43
C ARG A 606 -34.49 -10.59 -11.50
N LYS A 607 -35.52 -10.50 -12.35
CA LYS A 607 -35.70 -11.36 -13.53
C LYS A 607 -34.53 -11.21 -14.51
N LEU A 608 -34.14 -9.99 -14.89
CA LEU A 608 -33.01 -9.75 -15.80
C LEU A 608 -31.69 -10.35 -15.29
N GLU A 609 -31.37 -10.12 -14.01
CA GLU A 609 -30.17 -10.66 -13.37
C GLU A 609 -30.20 -12.19 -13.32
N ARG A 610 -31.34 -12.78 -12.92
CA ARG A 610 -31.50 -14.24 -12.86
C ARG A 610 -31.39 -14.85 -14.26
N ASP A 611 -32.18 -14.35 -15.21
CA ASP A 611 -32.30 -14.94 -16.53
C ASP A 611 -30.98 -14.84 -17.31
N SER A 612 -30.20 -13.76 -17.13
CA SER A 612 -28.86 -13.63 -17.75
C SER A 612 -27.83 -14.62 -17.17
N MET A 613 -27.84 -14.86 -15.86
CA MET A 613 -26.97 -15.90 -15.29
C MET A 613 -27.39 -17.31 -15.73
N LEU A 614 -28.69 -17.59 -15.77
CA LEU A 614 -29.19 -18.91 -16.19
C LEU A 614 -29.06 -19.14 -17.70
N GLU A 615 -29.04 -18.09 -18.51
CA GLU A 615 -28.68 -18.17 -19.94
C GLU A 615 -27.29 -18.77 -20.12
N VAL A 616 -26.31 -18.32 -19.31
CA VAL A 616 -24.96 -18.89 -19.33
C VAL A 616 -24.99 -20.38 -19.00
N VAL A 617 -25.74 -20.77 -17.97
CA VAL A 617 -25.87 -22.17 -17.55
C VAL A 617 -26.49 -23.05 -18.63
N ARG A 618 -27.50 -22.55 -19.36
CA ARG A 618 -28.18 -23.31 -20.42
C ARG A 618 -27.31 -23.47 -21.66
N ASN A 619 -26.63 -22.40 -22.07
CA ASN A 619 -26.06 -22.30 -23.41
C ASN A 619 -24.60 -22.76 -23.49
N TYR A 620 -23.86 -22.74 -22.38
CA TYR A 620 -22.43 -23.03 -22.38
C TYR A 620 -22.09 -24.16 -21.40
N PRO A 621 -21.12 -25.04 -21.74
CA PRO A 621 -20.66 -26.10 -20.83
C PRO A 621 -19.68 -25.57 -19.78
N VAL A 622 -20.05 -24.50 -19.08
CA VAL A 622 -19.29 -23.95 -17.94
C VAL A 622 -19.36 -24.87 -16.72
N ASP A 623 -18.30 -24.85 -15.91
CA ASP A 623 -18.18 -25.61 -14.67
C ASP A 623 -18.89 -24.91 -13.49
N GLY A 624 -19.04 -23.59 -13.57
CA GLY A 624 -19.72 -22.81 -12.54
C GLY A 624 -20.19 -21.44 -12.99
N ILE A 625 -20.96 -20.81 -12.10
CA ILE A 625 -21.32 -19.39 -12.14
C ILE A 625 -20.84 -18.71 -10.87
N HIS A 626 -20.40 -17.46 -11.01
CA HIS A 626 -19.78 -16.70 -9.93
C HIS A 626 -20.42 -15.32 -9.80
N PHE A 627 -21.01 -15.04 -8.63
CA PHE A 627 -21.54 -13.72 -8.30
C PHE A 627 -20.43 -12.78 -7.87
N ASP A 628 -20.50 -11.54 -8.31
CA ASP A 628 -19.71 -10.43 -7.77
C ASP A 628 -20.57 -9.17 -7.78
N TYR A 629 -20.24 -8.19 -6.94
CA TYR A 629 -21.06 -6.99 -6.74
C TYR A 629 -22.53 -7.32 -6.38
N ILE A 630 -22.83 -8.54 -5.93
CA ILE A 630 -24.13 -9.00 -5.47
C ILE A 630 -24.49 -8.34 -4.12
N ARG A 631 -24.77 -7.04 -4.18
CA ARG A 631 -24.89 -6.09 -3.07
C ARG A 631 -25.39 -4.73 -3.57
N TYR A 632 -25.56 -3.78 -2.67
CA TYR A 632 -25.71 -2.36 -2.98
C TYR A 632 -24.33 -1.70 -3.22
N PRO A 633 -24.26 -0.54 -3.92
CA PRO A 633 -23.00 0.17 -4.10
C PRO A 633 -22.44 0.67 -2.75
N ASP A 634 -23.33 1.14 -1.87
CA ASP A 634 -23.02 1.73 -0.57
C ASP A 634 -24.25 1.70 0.37
N GLY A 635 -24.09 2.24 1.58
CA GLY A 635 -25.16 2.45 2.55
C GLY A 635 -26.10 3.62 2.22
N ARG A 636 -25.84 4.39 1.15
CA ARG A 636 -26.56 5.60 0.75
C ARG A 636 -27.45 5.39 -0.49
N SER A 637 -27.55 4.15 -0.96
CA SER A 637 -28.40 3.71 -2.08
C SER A 637 -29.06 2.38 -1.69
N CYS A 638 -30.30 2.05 -2.04
CA CYS A 638 -31.24 2.66 -2.98
C CYS A 638 -32.50 3.13 -2.27
N PHE A 639 -32.92 4.36 -2.55
CA PHE A 639 -34.10 5.00 -1.97
C PHE A 639 -35.13 5.45 -3.01
N CYS A 640 -35.20 4.79 -4.18
CA CYS A 640 -36.20 5.13 -5.20
C CYS A 640 -37.64 4.90 -4.70
N GLU A 641 -38.61 5.58 -5.31
CA GLU A 641 -40.04 5.44 -4.94
C GLU A 641 -40.51 3.97 -5.02
N GLY A 642 -40.03 3.21 -6.00
CA GLY A 642 -40.34 1.78 -6.06
C GLY A 642 -39.84 0.98 -4.84
N CYS A 643 -38.68 1.33 -4.26
CA CYS A 643 -38.22 0.74 -3.00
C CYS A 643 -39.18 1.10 -1.85
N ARG A 644 -39.62 2.36 -1.78
CA ARG A 644 -40.55 2.83 -0.76
C ARG A 644 -41.85 2.05 -0.80
N GLU A 645 -42.48 1.95 -1.97
CA GLU A 645 -43.74 1.23 -2.17
C GLU A 645 -43.60 -0.23 -1.78
N ARG A 646 -42.59 -0.93 -2.32
CA ARG A 646 -42.37 -2.36 -2.06
C ARG A 646 -42.00 -2.65 -0.61
N PHE A 647 -41.21 -1.78 0.03
CA PHE A 647 -40.88 -1.92 1.45
C PHE A 647 -42.14 -1.79 2.32
N GLN A 648 -42.91 -0.70 2.13
CA GLN A 648 -44.14 -0.47 2.88
C GLN A 648 -45.14 -1.63 2.71
N GLN A 649 -45.29 -2.12 1.47
CA GLN A 649 -46.18 -3.24 1.17
C GLN A 649 -45.68 -4.57 1.78
N GLN A 650 -44.41 -4.93 1.60
CA GLN A 650 -43.88 -6.23 2.04
C GLN A 650 -43.68 -6.31 3.56
N CYS A 651 -43.43 -5.18 4.22
CA CYS A 651 -43.22 -5.12 5.67
C CYS A 651 -44.46 -4.68 6.44
N GLY A 652 -45.55 -4.28 5.76
CA GLY A 652 -46.78 -3.81 6.41
C GLY A 652 -46.61 -2.52 7.21
N VAL A 653 -45.72 -1.63 6.77
CA VAL A 653 -45.40 -0.37 7.45
C VAL A 653 -45.78 0.84 6.60
N ARG A 654 -46.00 2.00 7.25
CA ARG A 654 -46.16 3.28 6.57
C ARG A 654 -45.05 4.23 7.01
N VAL A 655 -44.24 4.67 6.05
CA VAL A 655 -43.09 5.55 6.30
C VAL A 655 -43.49 6.98 6.00
N ALA A 656 -43.46 7.82 7.04
CA ALA A 656 -43.86 9.23 6.92
C ALA A 656 -42.77 10.07 6.25
N LYS A 657 -41.52 9.95 6.71
CA LYS A 657 -40.37 10.71 6.18
C LYS A 657 -39.41 9.78 5.46
N TRP A 658 -39.60 9.64 4.16
CA TRP A 658 -38.71 8.85 3.30
C TRP A 658 -37.55 9.71 2.75
N PRO A 659 -36.29 9.24 2.77
CA PRO A 659 -35.80 7.99 3.34
C PRO A 659 -35.33 8.10 4.81
N ASP A 660 -35.41 9.25 5.46
CA ASP A 660 -34.81 9.47 6.79
C ASP A 660 -35.28 8.48 7.86
N ASP A 661 -36.57 8.14 7.87
CA ASP A 661 -37.15 7.19 8.83
C ASP A 661 -36.62 5.75 8.66
N VAL A 662 -36.12 5.40 7.46
CA VAL A 662 -35.51 4.09 7.16
C VAL A 662 -33.97 4.11 7.18
N ILE A 663 -33.36 5.28 7.38
CA ILE A 663 -31.91 5.42 7.53
C ILE A 663 -31.53 5.52 9.00
N SER A 664 -32.19 6.41 9.73
CA SER A 664 -31.86 6.73 11.14
C SER A 664 -33.09 6.81 12.03
N GLY A 665 -34.27 6.51 11.50
CA GLY A 665 -35.53 6.53 12.25
C GLY A 665 -36.03 5.13 12.64
N PRO A 666 -37.33 5.01 12.98
CA PRO A 666 -37.89 3.81 13.61
C PRO A 666 -37.88 2.56 12.71
N PHE A 667 -37.69 2.72 11.41
CA PHE A 667 -37.72 1.62 10.45
C PHE A 667 -36.32 1.22 9.96
N ALA A 668 -35.24 1.79 10.53
CA ALA A 668 -33.87 1.59 10.05
C ALA A 668 -33.47 0.10 9.99
N GLU A 669 -33.66 -0.66 11.08
CA GLU A 669 -33.27 -2.08 11.09
C GLU A 669 -34.17 -2.94 10.19
N THR A 670 -35.49 -2.69 10.20
CA THR A 670 -36.43 -3.40 9.32
C THR A 670 -36.11 -3.18 7.85
N PHE A 671 -35.75 -1.96 7.46
CA PHE A 671 -35.35 -1.64 6.10
C PHE A 671 -33.99 -2.24 5.75
N ALA A 672 -33.01 -2.21 6.67
CA ALA A 672 -31.72 -2.85 6.49
C ALA A 672 -31.88 -4.37 6.26
N GLN A 673 -32.74 -5.05 7.03
CA GLN A 673 -33.06 -6.46 6.81
C GLN A 673 -33.76 -6.69 5.47
N TRP A 674 -34.77 -5.89 5.14
CA TRP A 674 -35.48 -5.99 3.87
C TRP A 674 -34.54 -5.83 2.65
N ARG A 675 -33.54 -4.95 2.74
CA ARG A 675 -32.48 -4.78 1.72
C ARG A 675 -31.63 -6.04 1.58
N ARG A 676 -31.17 -6.63 2.69
CA ARG A 676 -30.42 -7.90 2.71
C ARG A 676 -31.22 -9.03 2.06
N ASP A 677 -32.53 -9.06 2.32
CA ASP A 677 -33.42 -10.06 1.76
C ASP A 677 -33.57 -9.93 0.23
N GLN A 678 -33.57 -8.71 -0.32
CA GLN A 678 -33.64 -8.53 -1.78
C GLN A 678 -32.43 -9.15 -2.50
N ILE A 679 -31.24 -8.96 -1.94
CA ILE A 679 -30.00 -9.56 -2.48
C ILE A 679 -30.05 -11.08 -2.33
N THR A 680 -30.40 -11.56 -1.14
CA THR A 680 -30.46 -13.00 -0.84
C THR A 680 -31.47 -13.74 -1.73
N ARG A 681 -32.62 -13.12 -2.04
CA ARG A 681 -33.61 -13.70 -2.96
C ARG A 681 -33.03 -14.00 -4.34
N LEU A 682 -32.25 -13.10 -4.92
CA LEU A 682 -31.62 -13.35 -6.23
C LEU A 682 -30.63 -14.53 -6.14
N VAL A 683 -29.78 -14.55 -5.11
CA VAL A 683 -28.81 -15.66 -4.90
C VAL A 683 -29.54 -17.00 -4.77
N GLU A 684 -30.63 -17.02 -4.00
CA GLU A 684 -31.45 -18.22 -3.79
C GLU A 684 -32.13 -18.71 -5.07
N GLU A 685 -32.76 -17.81 -5.84
CA GLU A 685 -33.40 -18.13 -7.12
C GLU A 685 -32.38 -18.70 -8.12
N VAL A 686 -31.28 -17.99 -8.36
CA VAL A 686 -30.25 -18.41 -9.32
C VAL A 686 -29.58 -19.71 -8.90
N SER A 687 -29.22 -19.87 -7.62
CA SER A 687 -28.55 -21.08 -7.14
C SER A 687 -29.41 -22.33 -7.36
N ARG A 688 -30.69 -22.27 -6.97
CA ARG A 688 -31.62 -23.39 -7.11
C ARG A 688 -31.92 -23.71 -8.57
N GLU A 689 -32.16 -22.69 -9.38
CA GLU A 689 -32.49 -22.88 -10.80
C GLU A 689 -31.29 -23.34 -11.62
N ALA A 690 -30.09 -22.83 -11.34
CA ALA A 690 -28.85 -23.30 -11.99
C ALA A 690 -28.63 -24.78 -11.74
N LYS A 691 -28.75 -25.24 -10.47
CA LYS A 691 -28.63 -26.66 -10.11
C LYS A 691 -29.75 -27.51 -10.69
N ARG A 692 -30.97 -26.96 -10.88
CA ARG A 692 -32.05 -27.67 -11.58
C ARG A 692 -31.75 -27.86 -13.07
N ILE A 693 -31.13 -26.87 -13.72
CA ILE A 693 -30.75 -26.94 -15.14
C ILE A 693 -29.54 -27.87 -15.33
N ARG A 694 -28.54 -27.78 -14.44
CA ARG A 694 -27.32 -28.58 -14.48
C ARG A 694 -26.93 -28.99 -13.05
N PRO A 695 -27.29 -30.20 -12.58
CA PRO A 695 -27.06 -30.62 -11.19
C PRO A 695 -25.62 -30.56 -10.69
N GLY A 696 -24.63 -30.64 -11.58
CA GLY A 696 -23.21 -30.56 -11.24
C GLY A 696 -22.59 -29.16 -11.32
N ILE A 697 -23.36 -28.11 -11.64
CA ILE A 697 -22.80 -26.76 -11.76
C ILE A 697 -22.48 -26.17 -10.39
N LEU A 698 -21.31 -25.53 -10.29
CA LEU A 698 -20.88 -24.86 -9.07
C LEU A 698 -21.41 -23.42 -9.02
N VAL A 699 -21.83 -23.00 -7.83
CA VAL A 699 -22.30 -21.64 -7.54
C VAL A 699 -21.40 -21.02 -6.49
N SER A 700 -20.83 -19.86 -6.78
CA SER A 700 -19.87 -19.20 -5.88
C SER A 700 -20.04 -17.68 -5.88
N ALA A 701 -19.44 -17.01 -4.91
CA ALA A 701 -19.51 -15.55 -4.82
C ALA A 701 -18.19 -14.92 -4.35
N ALA A 702 -17.81 -13.80 -5.00
CA ALA A 702 -16.86 -12.84 -4.48
C ALA A 702 -17.56 -11.95 -3.44
N VAL A 703 -17.01 -11.91 -2.23
CA VAL A 703 -17.61 -11.20 -1.09
C VAL A 703 -16.60 -10.32 -0.38
N PHE A 704 -17.06 -9.29 0.32
CA PHE A 704 -16.18 -8.51 1.18
C PHE A 704 -15.68 -9.35 2.37
N GLY A 705 -14.41 -9.15 2.74
CA GLY A 705 -13.77 -9.89 3.82
C GLY A 705 -14.16 -9.46 5.24
N ASP A 706 -14.79 -8.31 5.42
CA ASP A 706 -15.00 -7.61 6.70
C ASP A 706 -16.37 -7.88 7.36
N TYR A 707 -16.83 -9.12 7.41
CA TYR A 707 -18.13 -9.47 8.00
C TYR A 707 -18.19 -9.23 9.54
N PRO A 708 -19.26 -8.62 10.09
CA PRO A 708 -20.54 -8.27 9.45
C PRO A 708 -20.64 -6.84 8.88
N ALA A 709 -19.55 -6.06 8.79
CA ALA A 709 -19.64 -4.67 8.30
C ALA A 709 -20.21 -4.61 6.87
N CYS A 710 -19.83 -5.51 5.97
CA CYS A 710 -20.40 -5.62 4.64
C CYS A 710 -21.91 -5.99 4.61
N ARG A 711 -22.38 -6.79 5.57
CA ARG A 711 -23.80 -7.09 5.74
C ARG A 711 -24.60 -5.82 6.01
N ASP A 712 -24.08 -4.96 6.87
CA ASP A 712 -24.79 -3.77 7.34
C ASP A 712 -24.64 -2.58 6.38
N TYR A 713 -23.46 -2.41 5.76
CA TYR A 713 -23.17 -1.28 4.89
C TYR A 713 -23.66 -1.47 3.46
N VAL A 714 -23.46 -2.65 2.85
CA VAL A 714 -23.80 -2.91 1.44
C VAL A 714 -24.86 -4.01 1.26
N GLY A 715 -25.43 -4.53 2.34
CA GLY A 715 -26.45 -5.57 2.28
C GLY A 715 -25.93 -6.94 1.81
N GLN A 716 -24.61 -7.17 1.88
CA GLN A 716 -23.98 -8.43 1.45
C GLN A 716 -23.92 -9.42 2.61
N ASP A 717 -25.05 -10.04 2.94
CA ASP A 717 -25.15 -11.04 4.01
C ASP A 717 -24.70 -12.41 3.52
N TRP A 718 -23.41 -12.58 3.21
CA TRP A 718 -22.95 -13.82 2.57
C TRP A 718 -22.99 -15.04 3.51
N LEU A 719 -22.98 -14.83 4.83
CA LEU A 719 -23.02 -15.93 5.79
C LEU A 719 -24.37 -16.66 5.75
N ILE A 720 -25.49 -15.95 5.55
CA ILE A 720 -26.79 -16.62 5.38
C ILE A 720 -26.85 -17.46 4.10
N TRP A 721 -26.11 -17.08 3.06
CA TRP A 721 -26.05 -17.86 1.81
C TRP A 721 -25.32 -19.18 2.02
N VAL A 722 -24.26 -19.17 2.84
CA VAL A 722 -23.57 -20.38 3.29
C VAL A 722 -24.51 -21.26 4.10
N GLN A 723 -25.15 -20.71 5.13
CA GLN A 723 -26.05 -21.44 6.04
C GLN A 723 -27.25 -22.07 5.32
N LYS A 724 -27.75 -21.41 4.26
CA LYS A 724 -28.84 -21.91 3.41
C LYS A 724 -28.36 -22.90 2.32
N GLY A 725 -27.07 -23.18 2.22
CA GLY A 725 -26.50 -24.07 1.19
C GLY A 725 -26.61 -23.51 -0.24
N LEU A 726 -26.63 -22.19 -0.40
CA LEU A 726 -26.80 -21.53 -1.70
C LEU A 726 -25.50 -21.42 -2.50
N LEU A 727 -24.35 -21.54 -1.84
CA LEU A 727 -23.03 -21.50 -2.45
C LEU A 727 -22.33 -22.84 -2.26
N ASP A 728 -21.56 -23.27 -3.26
CA ASP A 728 -20.66 -24.42 -3.18
C ASP A 728 -19.28 -24.03 -2.64
N PHE A 729 -18.88 -22.76 -2.80
CA PHE A 729 -17.72 -22.15 -2.15
C PHE A 729 -17.86 -20.62 -2.11
N VAL A 730 -17.13 -19.97 -1.20
CA VAL A 730 -17.11 -18.50 -1.04
C VAL A 730 -15.68 -17.96 -1.17
N CYS A 731 -15.56 -16.77 -1.78
CA CYS A 731 -14.28 -16.14 -2.08
C CYS A 731 -14.22 -14.72 -1.48
N PRO A 732 -13.84 -14.57 -0.21
CA PRO A 732 -13.62 -13.24 0.40
C PRO A 732 -12.47 -12.49 -0.29
N MET A 733 -12.69 -11.21 -0.62
CA MET A 733 -11.71 -10.32 -1.24
C MET A 733 -10.75 -9.73 -0.20
N ASP A 734 -9.80 -10.56 0.27
CA ASP A 734 -8.84 -10.23 1.34
C ASP A 734 -7.65 -9.40 0.84
N TYR A 735 -7.94 -8.34 0.08
CA TYR A 735 -6.92 -7.56 -0.62
C TYR A 735 -6.16 -6.62 0.33
N THR A 736 -5.04 -7.11 0.84
CA THR A 736 -4.11 -6.34 1.67
C THR A 736 -2.67 -6.79 1.42
N PRO A 737 -1.68 -5.88 1.46
CA PRO A 737 -0.26 -6.27 1.44
C PRO A 737 0.23 -6.82 2.79
N ASP A 738 -0.49 -6.60 3.88
CA ASP A 738 -0.09 -7.03 5.22
C ASP A 738 -0.49 -8.48 5.48
N ARG A 739 0.50 -9.35 5.62
CA ARG A 739 0.32 -10.79 5.90
C ARG A 739 -0.46 -11.05 7.20
N SER A 740 -0.26 -10.26 8.25
CA SER A 740 -0.92 -10.48 9.55
C SER A 740 -2.40 -10.10 9.46
N VAL A 741 -2.71 -9.01 8.76
CA VAL A 741 -4.09 -8.60 8.48
C VAL A 741 -4.78 -9.65 7.62
N PHE A 742 -4.13 -10.12 6.55
CA PHE A 742 -4.61 -11.23 5.72
C PHE A 742 -4.90 -12.49 6.55
N GLU A 743 -3.95 -12.97 7.35
CA GLU A 743 -4.14 -14.16 8.22
C GLU A 743 -5.30 -13.98 9.21
N GLY A 744 -5.48 -12.78 9.76
CA GLY A 744 -6.58 -12.44 10.64
C GLY A 744 -7.95 -12.54 9.95
N MET A 745 -8.07 -11.99 8.74
CA MET A 745 -9.29 -12.08 7.93
C MET A 745 -9.64 -13.54 7.60
N VAL A 746 -8.67 -14.30 7.07
CA VAL A 746 -8.86 -15.70 6.71
C VAL A 746 -9.30 -16.56 7.90
N ARG A 747 -8.66 -16.39 9.07
CA ARG A 747 -9.02 -17.16 10.27
C ARG A 747 -10.46 -16.88 10.69
N ARG A 748 -10.84 -15.61 10.77
CA ARG A 748 -12.21 -15.19 11.12
C ARG A 748 -13.25 -15.75 10.15
N GLN A 749 -12.96 -15.74 8.86
CA GLN A 749 -13.90 -16.25 7.84
C GLN A 749 -14.06 -17.77 7.92
N LEU A 750 -12.97 -18.50 8.13
CA LEU A 750 -13.03 -19.95 8.34
C LEU A 750 -13.82 -20.31 9.61
N GLU A 751 -13.65 -19.54 10.70
CA GLU A 751 -14.44 -19.68 11.93
C GLU A 751 -15.94 -19.41 11.69
N LEU A 752 -16.28 -18.33 10.97
CA LEU A 752 -17.67 -18.00 10.64
C LEU A 752 -18.34 -19.08 9.79
N VAL A 753 -17.65 -19.60 8.78
CA VAL A 753 -18.18 -20.63 7.88
C VAL A 753 -18.31 -21.98 8.59
N GLY A 754 -17.46 -22.26 9.59
CA GLY A 754 -17.54 -23.49 10.39
C GLY A 754 -17.35 -24.76 9.57
N GLY A 755 -16.63 -24.68 8.44
CA GLY A 755 -16.39 -25.82 7.55
C GLY A 755 -17.56 -26.27 6.68
N GLN A 756 -18.69 -25.53 6.65
CA GLN A 756 -19.87 -25.89 5.84
C GLN A 756 -19.55 -25.95 4.34
N ILE A 757 -18.76 -25.00 3.85
CA ILE A 757 -18.26 -24.94 2.47
C ILE A 757 -16.79 -24.51 2.45
N PRO A 758 -16.03 -24.77 1.37
CA PRO A 758 -14.70 -24.21 1.20
C PRO A 758 -14.70 -22.68 1.15
N VAL A 759 -13.70 -22.09 1.82
CA VAL A 759 -13.36 -20.67 1.71
C VAL A 759 -12.06 -20.57 0.90
N TYR A 760 -12.08 -19.75 -0.15
CA TYR A 760 -10.90 -19.45 -0.97
C TYR A 760 -10.56 -17.96 -0.86
N PRO A 761 -9.67 -17.58 0.08
CA PRO A 761 -9.24 -16.20 0.27
C PRO A 761 -8.68 -15.58 -1.01
N GLY A 762 -9.13 -14.37 -1.31
CA GLY A 762 -8.69 -13.57 -2.44
C GLY A 762 -7.40 -12.81 -2.16
N ILE A 763 -6.37 -13.05 -2.95
CA ILE A 763 -5.08 -12.36 -2.90
C ILE A 763 -5.03 -11.29 -3.99
N GLY A 764 -4.95 -10.02 -3.59
CA GLY A 764 -4.83 -8.87 -4.49
C GLY A 764 -3.40 -8.69 -4.99
N ALA A 765 -2.97 -9.50 -5.96
CA ALA A 765 -1.62 -9.47 -6.52
C ALA A 765 -1.31 -8.23 -7.37
N SER A 766 -2.31 -7.67 -8.06
CA SER A 766 -2.14 -6.48 -8.92
C SER A 766 -2.95 -5.26 -8.47
N TRP A 767 -3.83 -5.40 -7.47
CA TRP A 767 -4.70 -4.33 -6.98
C TRP A 767 -5.15 -4.61 -5.53
N PRO A 768 -5.30 -3.59 -4.65
CA PRO A 768 -5.04 -2.15 -4.87
C PRO A 768 -3.55 -1.80 -4.91
N GLU A 769 -2.69 -2.69 -4.43
CA GLU A 769 -1.24 -2.59 -4.50
C GLU A 769 -0.67 -3.79 -5.27
N VAL A 770 0.45 -3.60 -5.95
CA VAL A 770 1.14 -4.68 -6.68
C VAL A 770 2.02 -5.45 -5.70
N LEU A 771 1.70 -6.72 -5.48
CA LEU A 771 2.50 -7.61 -4.63
C LEU A 771 3.66 -8.25 -5.42
N LEU A 772 4.82 -8.37 -4.78
CA LEU A 772 5.92 -9.16 -5.31
C LEU A 772 5.54 -10.65 -5.32
N PRO A 773 6.10 -11.46 -6.24
CA PRO A 773 5.74 -12.87 -6.33
C PRO A 773 5.96 -13.66 -5.03
N LEU A 774 7.00 -13.32 -4.25
CA LEU A 774 7.25 -13.94 -2.96
C LEU A 774 6.19 -13.56 -1.90
N GLN A 775 5.64 -12.35 -1.94
CA GLN A 775 4.54 -11.94 -1.06
C GLN A 775 3.26 -12.70 -1.38
N VAL A 776 2.95 -12.90 -2.67
CA VAL A 776 1.82 -13.74 -3.11
C VAL A 776 2.02 -15.19 -2.62
N ALA A 777 3.23 -15.76 -2.78
CA ALA A 777 3.54 -17.09 -2.26
C ALA A 777 3.42 -17.17 -0.73
N ASP A 778 3.76 -16.12 0.00
CA ASP A 778 3.62 -16.07 1.46
C ASP A 778 2.16 -16.00 1.92
N GLN A 779 1.31 -15.27 1.20
CA GLN A 779 -0.14 -15.25 1.46
C GLN A 779 -0.79 -16.59 1.11
N ILE A 780 -0.34 -17.27 0.05
CA ILE A 780 -0.75 -18.67 -0.22
C ILE A 780 -0.39 -19.56 0.97
N LEU A 781 0.84 -19.45 1.50
CA LEU A 781 1.24 -20.20 2.69
C LEU A 781 0.44 -19.82 3.95
N ALA A 782 0.06 -18.55 4.09
CA ALA A 782 -0.81 -18.06 5.16
C ALA A 782 -2.19 -18.69 5.11
N ALA A 783 -2.86 -18.65 3.96
CA ALA A 783 -4.16 -19.28 3.77
C ALA A 783 -4.09 -20.79 4.10
N ARG A 784 -3.04 -21.45 3.62
CA ARG A 784 -2.75 -22.87 3.91
C ARG A 784 -2.53 -23.18 5.39
N ARG A 785 -1.90 -22.28 6.15
CA ARG A 785 -1.69 -22.40 7.61
C ARG A 785 -2.98 -22.18 8.38
N CYS A 786 -3.82 -21.25 7.95
CA CYS A 786 -5.14 -21.02 8.55
C CYS A 786 -6.12 -22.18 8.29
N GLY A 787 -5.86 -23.01 7.28
CA GLY A 787 -6.66 -24.20 6.97
C GLY A 787 -7.53 -24.07 5.72
N ALA A 788 -7.39 -23.00 4.96
CA ALA A 788 -8.07 -22.83 3.67
C ALA A 788 -7.68 -23.97 2.71
N LYS A 789 -8.65 -24.41 1.91
CA LYS A 789 -8.50 -25.54 0.96
C LYS A 789 -7.96 -25.12 -0.41
N GLY A 790 -7.70 -23.84 -0.58
CA GLY A 790 -7.24 -23.21 -1.82
C GLY A 790 -7.17 -21.71 -1.67
N PHE A 791 -7.02 -21.01 -2.79
CA PHE A 791 -6.94 -19.55 -2.83
C PHE A 791 -7.39 -19.02 -4.20
N MET A 792 -7.69 -17.73 -4.22
CA MET A 792 -7.96 -16.95 -5.42
C MET A 792 -6.90 -15.87 -5.61
N VAL A 793 -6.51 -15.55 -6.85
CA VAL A 793 -5.60 -14.43 -7.14
C VAL A 793 -6.28 -13.42 -8.06
N PHE A 794 -6.22 -12.13 -7.71
CA PHE A 794 -6.75 -11.01 -8.48
C PHE A 794 -5.64 -9.99 -8.79
N ASN A 795 -5.51 -9.44 -10.00
CA ASN A 795 -6.27 -9.70 -11.23
C ASN A 795 -5.39 -10.45 -12.23
N TYR A 796 -5.99 -11.26 -13.10
CA TYR A 796 -5.29 -11.91 -14.21
C TYR A 796 -5.02 -10.95 -15.37
N ASP A 797 -3.99 -10.14 -15.17
CA ASP A 797 -3.45 -9.17 -16.11
C ASP A 797 -2.05 -9.57 -16.61
N THR A 798 -1.44 -8.70 -17.42
CA THR A 798 -0.10 -8.90 -17.99
C THR A 798 0.97 -9.09 -16.91
N ASN A 799 0.87 -8.38 -15.77
CA ASN A 799 1.83 -8.48 -14.69
C ASN A 799 1.71 -9.83 -13.97
N LEU A 800 0.49 -10.24 -13.58
CA LEU A 800 0.26 -11.55 -12.98
C LEU A 800 0.76 -12.65 -13.92
N ALA A 801 0.34 -12.62 -15.18
CA ALA A 801 0.67 -13.63 -16.18
C ALA A 801 2.17 -13.79 -16.46
N GLN A 802 2.93 -12.68 -16.53
CA GLN A 802 4.32 -12.70 -16.97
C GLN A 802 5.34 -12.64 -15.83
N ALA A 803 5.03 -11.96 -14.73
CA ALA A 803 5.98 -11.72 -13.64
C ALA A 803 5.71 -12.59 -12.40
N VAL A 804 4.44 -12.90 -12.09
CA VAL A 804 4.07 -13.56 -10.84
C VAL A 804 3.83 -15.06 -11.04
N LEU A 805 2.99 -15.49 -11.99
CA LEU A 805 2.67 -16.91 -12.20
C LEU A 805 3.92 -17.79 -12.41
N PRO A 806 4.89 -17.40 -13.27
CA PRO A 806 6.11 -18.20 -13.46
C PRO A 806 6.94 -18.37 -12.19
N MET A 807 6.90 -17.38 -11.30
CA MET A 807 7.61 -17.41 -10.02
C MET A 807 6.89 -18.29 -8.99
N LEU A 808 5.55 -18.28 -8.96
CA LEU A 808 4.77 -19.19 -8.12
C LEU A 808 4.98 -20.65 -8.54
N HIS A 809 5.07 -20.92 -9.85
CA HIS A 809 5.27 -22.26 -10.38
C HIS A 809 6.65 -22.85 -10.04
N LEU A 810 7.62 -22.04 -9.64
CA LEU A 810 8.90 -22.55 -9.13
C LEU A 810 8.73 -23.44 -7.89
N GLY A 811 7.69 -23.19 -7.09
CA GLY A 811 7.44 -23.91 -5.83
C GLY A 811 5.97 -24.04 -5.50
N ALA A 812 5.33 -22.95 -5.04
CA ALA A 812 3.99 -22.92 -4.45
C ALA A 812 2.89 -23.58 -5.30
N THR A 813 2.96 -23.43 -6.62
CA THR A 813 1.97 -23.97 -7.57
C THR A 813 2.56 -25.04 -8.51
N ARG A 814 3.75 -25.56 -8.20
CA ARG A 814 4.49 -26.47 -9.10
C ARG A 814 3.76 -27.78 -9.40
N GLU A 815 3.23 -28.43 -8.37
CA GLU A 815 2.49 -29.69 -8.51
C GLU A 815 1.00 -29.34 -8.54
N ARG A 816 0.33 -29.63 -9.65
CA ARG A 816 -1.11 -29.43 -9.82
C ARG A 816 -1.86 -30.57 -9.11
#